data_AF-A0A726MQ53-F1
#
_entry.id   AF-A0A726MQ53-F1
#
_cell.length_a   1.000
_cell.length_b   1.000
_cell.length_c   1.000
_cell.angle_alpha   90.00
_cell.angle_beta   90.00
_cell.angle_gamma   90.00
#
_symmetry.space_group_name_H-M   'P 1'
#
loop_
_entity.id
_entity.type
_entity.pdbx_description
1 polymer ?
#
loop_
_entity_poly.entity_id
_entity_poly.type
_entity_poly.pdbx_seq_one_letter_code
_entity_poly.pdbx_strand_id
1 'polypeptide(L)'
;MSSHRRITGSVESWRYTPRGLLAAHTDEEKRETRWQYTPEGRVAALTNGNGAQYRFSHDADGRLVREVRPDGLSRTFILDDSGYLTAIQTTGTQGGVRRETQQRDALGRLLRTENEHGQRTFSYNRLDQITAVMLTPTEAGQQQHRMQADTVRFEYDRSGWLTAEHAGNGSICYQRDALGNPTDITLPDGQHLTHLYYGSGHLLQTALDGLTVSEYERDSLHRQIMRTQGQLATYSGYDDDGLLSWQRSLAPGSAPVLPGQRPARQGCVTSRDYYWNNHGEVGTIDDGLRGSVVYSYDRSGYLTGRSGQMYDHDRYYYDKAGNLLDNEGQGPVMNNRLPGCGRDRYGYNEWGELTTRRDQQLEWNAQGQLTRVISGNTETHYGYDALGRRTRKATYGRHTGHTARSRTDFVWEGFRLLQENVQQQGWRTYLYDAEQPYTPVASMTGKGESRQVWYYHTDVTGTPQEVTAADGTLVWAGYIRGFGENAADISNSGAYFHQPLRLPGQYFDDETGLHYNLFRYYAPECGRFVSQDPIGLNGGINLYQYAPNPLSWIDPWGLIGKPLNSPLTDKWLDKGGSIWQEIDGQTWVYQDKYGNVVRYPDGYPDFSPYEVQHVDVPDLKENHRLGPSGDFGKANALAPKGAADLEVNTWHHHQNGVTMQEVPKDIHSRFTHRGGVSNIRNKCL
;
A
#
# COMPACT_ATOMS: atom_id res chain seq x y z
N MET A 1 34.24 11.03 0.39
CA MET A 1 32.99 11.77 0.12
C MET A 1 32.67 11.53 -1.34
N SER A 2 31.50 10.97 -1.65
CA SER A 2 30.99 10.91 -3.02
C SER A 2 29.82 11.88 -3.13
N SER A 3 29.62 12.44 -4.32
CA SER A 3 28.48 13.33 -4.58
C SER A 3 27.99 13.09 -6.00
N HIS A 4 26.67 13.07 -6.16
CA HIS A 4 26.03 13.08 -7.46
C HIS A 4 25.46 14.48 -7.68
N ARG A 5 25.75 15.06 -8.84
CA ARG A 5 25.23 16.36 -9.24
C ARG A 5 24.35 16.18 -10.47
N ARG A 6 23.07 16.53 -10.35
CA ARG A 6 22.17 16.57 -11.50
C ARG A 6 22.50 17.74 -12.41
N ILE A 7 22.04 17.68 -13.65
CA ILE A 7 22.15 18.76 -14.64
C ILE A 7 21.52 20.06 -14.13
N THR A 8 20.51 19.96 -13.25
CA THR A 8 19.85 21.08 -12.55
C THR A 8 20.73 21.80 -11.52
N GLY A 9 21.93 21.29 -11.25
CA GLY A 9 22.87 21.83 -10.27
C GLY A 9 22.62 21.38 -8.83
N SER A 10 21.53 20.64 -8.56
CA SER A 10 21.30 20.01 -7.26
C SER A 10 22.37 18.96 -6.98
N VAL A 11 22.68 18.79 -5.68
CA VAL A 11 23.73 17.89 -5.23
C VAL A 11 23.20 17.04 -4.09
N GLU A 12 23.22 15.74 -4.34
CA GLU A 12 23.11 14.67 -3.35
C GLU A 12 24.52 14.21 -2.98
N SER A 13 24.74 13.85 -1.70
CA SER A 13 26.08 13.46 -1.25
C SER A 13 26.07 12.36 -0.21
N TRP A 14 27.12 11.53 -0.25
CA TRP A 14 27.38 10.46 0.70
C TRP A 14 28.76 10.65 1.34
N ARG A 15 28.80 10.47 2.65
CA ARG A 15 30.03 10.42 3.43
C ARG A 15 30.21 9.03 3.97
N TYR A 16 31.43 8.53 3.94
CA TYR A 16 31.78 7.19 4.41
C TYR A 16 32.81 7.28 5.53
N THR A 17 32.78 6.31 6.43
CA THR A 17 33.84 6.09 7.43
C THR A 17 35.14 5.64 6.73
N PRO A 18 36.30 5.67 7.42
CA PRO A 18 37.54 5.10 6.89
C PRO A 18 37.45 3.63 6.49
N ARG A 19 36.45 2.88 7.01
CA ARG A 19 36.19 1.47 6.68
C ARG A 19 35.20 1.29 5.53
N GLY A 20 34.78 2.37 4.86
CA GLY A 20 33.84 2.32 3.74
C GLY A 20 32.36 2.20 4.14
N LEU A 21 32.02 2.24 5.43
CA LEU A 21 30.62 2.23 5.89
C LEU A 21 29.97 3.60 5.68
N LEU A 22 28.70 3.66 5.25
CA LEU A 22 27.96 4.91 5.01
C LEU A 22 27.76 5.68 6.32
N ALA A 23 28.38 6.84 6.48
CA ALA A 23 28.34 7.69 7.68
C ALA A 23 27.30 8.81 7.60
N ALA A 24 27.02 9.32 6.41
CA ALA A 24 25.93 10.28 6.18
C ALA A 24 25.48 10.28 4.72
N HIS A 25 24.22 10.61 4.52
CA HIS A 25 23.58 10.82 3.23
C HIS A 25 22.80 12.11 3.34
N THR A 26 23.04 13.01 2.41
CA THR A 26 22.35 14.30 2.31
C THR A 26 21.68 14.37 0.96
N ASP A 27 20.36 14.45 0.98
CA ASP A 27 19.56 14.54 -0.24
C ASP A 27 19.65 15.93 -0.89
N GLU A 28 18.93 16.09 -1.99
CA GLU A 28 18.93 17.33 -2.77
C GLU A 28 18.29 18.52 -2.02
N GLU A 29 17.43 18.24 -1.04
CA GLU A 29 16.76 19.21 -0.17
C GLU A 29 17.50 19.46 1.15
N LYS A 30 18.73 18.94 1.27
CA LYS A 30 19.60 19.10 2.45
C LYS A 30 19.02 18.49 3.73
N ARG A 31 18.16 17.47 3.59
CA ARG A 31 17.82 16.54 4.66
C ARG A 31 18.99 15.57 4.78
N GLU A 32 19.58 15.50 5.97
CA GLU A 32 20.75 14.64 6.23
C GLU A 32 20.36 13.52 7.18
N THR A 33 20.59 12.28 6.76
CA THR A 33 20.56 11.11 7.64
C THR A 33 21.99 10.71 7.98
N ARG A 34 22.26 10.43 9.26
CA ARG A 34 23.61 10.08 9.75
C ARG A 34 23.62 8.75 10.47
N TRP A 35 24.69 7.99 10.25
CA TRP A 35 24.95 6.72 10.93
C TRP A 35 26.21 6.81 11.77
N GLN A 36 26.14 6.18 12.93
CA GLN A 36 27.28 5.93 13.78
C GLN A 36 27.43 4.43 13.94
N TYR A 37 28.67 3.96 14.00
CA TYR A 37 28.97 2.54 14.07
C TYR A 37 29.76 2.22 15.34
N THR A 38 29.54 1.03 15.86
CA THR A 38 30.44 0.37 16.82
C THR A 38 31.81 0.11 16.18
N PRO A 39 32.86 -0.14 16.99
CA PRO A 39 34.18 -0.56 16.46
C PRO A 39 34.10 -1.80 15.56
N GLU A 40 33.11 -2.68 15.76
CA GLU A 40 32.87 -3.89 14.98
C GLU A 40 32.14 -3.62 13.65
N GLY A 41 31.70 -2.37 13.40
CA GLY A 41 31.02 -1.98 12.17
C GLY A 41 29.49 -2.14 12.19
N ARG A 42 28.89 -2.40 13.35
CA ARG A 42 27.43 -2.47 13.54
C ARG A 42 26.85 -1.09 13.79
N VAL A 43 25.66 -0.78 13.27
CA VAL A 43 25.01 0.54 13.44
C VAL A 43 24.70 0.78 14.93
N ALA A 44 25.39 1.73 15.56
CA ALA A 44 25.17 2.12 16.95
C ALA A 44 24.11 3.21 17.09
N ALA A 45 23.98 4.09 16.09
CA ALA A 45 22.95 5.11 16.07
C ALA A 45 22.56 5.51 14.65
N LEU A 46 21.31 5.91 14.49
CA LEU A 46 20.73 6.48 13.29
C LEU A 46 20.12 7.83 13.65
N THR A 47 20.52 8.90 12.98
CA THR A 47 20.04 10.27 13.24
C THR A 47 19.36 10.83 12.00
N ASN A 48 18.11 11.28 12.14
CA ASN A 48 17.36 11.90 11.05
C ASN A 48 17.75 13.38 10.84
N GLY A 49 17.17 14.02 9.84
CA GLY A 49 17.50 15.41 9.48
C GLY A 49 17.16 16.47 10.54
N ASN A 50 16.28 16.15 11.50
CA ASN A 50 15.99 17.02 12.65
C ASN A 50 16.98 16.80 13.81
N GLY A 51 17.89 15.83 13.71
CA GLY A 51 18.78 15.46 14.82
C GLY A 51 18.17 14.45 15.79
N ALA A 52 16.94 13.99 15.56
CA ALA A 52 16.31 12.94 16.36
C ALA A 52 17.04 11.61 16.11
N GLN A 53 17.34 10.87 17.19
CA GLN A 53 18.28 9.76 17.15
C GLN A 53 17.66 8.45 17.66
N TYR A 54 17.78 7.41 16.85
CA TYR A 54 17.69 6.03 17.30
C TYR A 54 19.05 5.55 17.80
N ARG A 55 19.08 4.80 18.90
CA ARG A 55 20.29 4.18 19.44
C ARG A 55 20.10 2.68 19.57
N PHE A 56 21.13 1.94 19.20
CA PHE A 56 21.11 0.48 19.17
C PHE A 56 22.21 -0.10 20.05
N SER A 57 21.90 -1.19 20.72
CA SER A 57 22.87 -1.98 21.48
C SER A 57 22.84 -3.41 20.97
N HIS A 58 24.03 -4.00 20.86
CA HIS A 58 24.24 -5.35 20.37
C HIS A 58 24.88 -6.18 21.46
N ASP A 59 24.62 -7.49 21.47
CA ASP A 59 25.36 -8.43 22.29
C ASP A 59 26.74 -8.76 21.67
N ALA A 60 27.49 -9.65 22.33
CA ALA A 60 28.80 -10.09 21.88
C ALA A 60 28.76 -10.72 20.48
N ASP A 61 27.70 -11.47 20.18
CA ASP A 61 27.49 -12.15 18.88
C ASP A 61 27.03 -11.19 17.77
N GLY A 62 26.51 -10.02 18.13
CA GLY A 62 26.05 -8.99 17.20
C GLY A 62 24.60 -8.91 16.92
N ARG A 63 23.81 -9.60 17.71
CA ARG A 63 22.38 -9.54 17.63
C ARG A 63 21.94 -8.24 18.31
N LEU A 64 20.96 -7.57 17.71
CA LEU A 64 20.34 -6.38 18.28
C LEU A 64 19.60 -6.78 19.56
N VAL A 65 20.00 -6.23 20.69
CA VAL A 65 19.38 -6.50 22.01
C VAL A 65 18.65 -5.30 22.59
N ARG A 66 18.91 -4.09 22.08
CA ARG A 66 18.18 -2.89 22.52
C ARG A 66 18.06 -1.84 21.43
N GLU A 67 16.88 -1.24 21.34
CA GLU A 67 16.57 -0.04 20.57
C GLU A 67 16.09 1.06 21.53
N VAL A 68 16.57 2.29 21.36
CA VAL A 68 16.00 3.49 21.95
C VAL A 68 15.57 4.41 20.82
N ARG A 69 14.29 4.76 20.78
CA ARG A 69 13.69 5.64 19.79
C ARG A 69 13.91 7.12 20.15
N PRO A 70 13.73 8.05 19.20
CA PRO A 70 13.93 9.48 19.45
C PRO A 70 13.11 10.05 20.62
N ASP A 71 11.90 9.53 20.84
CA ASP A 71 11.04 9.92 21.95
C ASP A 71 11.47 9.39 23.33
N GLY A 72 12.50 8.55 23.38
CA GLY A 72 12.99 7.90 24.59
C GLY A 72 12.34 6.54 24.88
N LEU A 73 11.33 6.11 24.11
CA LEU A 73 10.79 4.77 24.21
C LEU A 73 11.90 3.77 23.90
N SER A 74 12.04 2.73 24.73
CA SER A 74 13.07 1.72 24.52
C SER A 74 12.49 0.32 24.44
N ARG A 75 13.03 -0.49 23.53
CA ARG A 75 12.69 -1.89 23.34
C ARG A 75 13.92 -2.73 23.62
N THR A 76 13.78 -3.72 24.49
CA THR A 76 14.82 -4.70 24.80
C THR A 76 14.39 -6.04 24.23
N PHE A 77 15.24 -6.63 23.41
CA PHE A 77 15.01 -7.90 22.73
C PHE A 77 15.73 -9.00 23.51
N ILE A 78 14.95 -9.92 24.08
CA ILE A 78 15.46 -11.04 24.88
C ILE A 78 15.53 -12.24 23.95
N LEU A 79 16.73 -12.75 23.74
CA LEU A 79 17.02 -13.85 22.83
C LEU A 79 17.33 -15.12 23.63
N ASP A 80 17.01 -16.29 23.08
CA ASP A 80 17.52 -17.56 23.58
C ASP A 80 18.92 -17.88 23.03
N ASP A 81 19.50 -19.01 23.46
CA ASP A 81 20.82 -19.47 23.04
C ASP A 81 20.88 -19.78 21.53
N SER A 82 19.74 -20.03 20.89
CA SER A 82 19.64 -20.23 19.44
C SER A 82 19.50 -18.91 18.67
N GLY A 83 19.46 -17.77 19.37
CA GLY A 83 19.31 -16.44 18.79
C GLY A 83 17.88 -16.07 18.42
N TYR A 84 16.88 -16.87 18.81
CA TYR A 84 15.48 -16.54 18.58
C TYR A 84 14.95 -15.61 19.66
N LEU A 85 14.06 -14.71 19.24
CA LEU A 85 13.36 -13.79 20.14
C LEU A 85 12.38 -14.56 21.04
N THR A 86 12.54 -14.41 22.35
CA THR A 86 11.67 -15.00 23.39
C THR A 86 10.82 -13.94 24.07
N ALA A 87 11.27 -12.69 24.12
CA ALA A 87 10.46 -11.59 24.60
C ALA A 87 10.93 -10.23 24.07
N ILE A 88 9.97 -9.31 23.94
CA ILE A 88 10.21 -7.88 23.74
C ILE A 88 9.73 -7.18 25.01
N GLN A 89 10.64 -6.49 25.70
CA GLN A 89 10.28 -5.60 26.80
C GLN A 89 10.36 -4.16 26.34
N THR A 90 9.22 -3.49 26.27
CA THR A 90 9.10 -2.09 25.88
C THR A 90 8.92 -1.24 27.12
N THR A 91 9.84 -0.30 27.36
CA THR A 91 9.73 0.72 28.41
C THR A 91 9.28 2.03 27.77
N GLY A 92 8.10 2.51 28.16
CA GLY A 92 7.50 3.73 27.65
C GLY A 92 8.23 4.98 28.13
N THR A 93 7.91 6.12 27.52
CA THR A 93 8.57 7.40 27.83
C THR A 93 8.31 7.91 29.26
N GLN A 94 7.36 7.32 29.98
CA GLN A 94 7.03 7.65 31.37
C GLN A 94 7.41 6.53 32.36
N GLY A 95 8.08 5.47 31.87
CA GLY A 95 8.59 4.37 32.68
C GLY A 95 7.65 3.17 32.80
N GLY A 96 6.46 3.21 32.19
CA GLY A 96 5.60 2.03 32.09
C GLY A 96 6.29 0.92 31.30
N VAL A 97 5.92 -0.34 31.55
CA VAL A 97 6.53 -1.51 30.89
C VAL A 97 5.47 -2.38 30.26
N ARG A 98 5.55 -2.57 28.94
CA ARG A 98 4.82 -3.60 28.18
C ARG A 98 5.77 -4.75 27.89
N ARG A 99 5.31 -5.98 28.03
CA ARG A 99 6.07 -7.17 27.68
C ARG A 99 5.27 -8.05 26.74
N GLU A 100 5.88 -8.40 25.61
CA GLU A 100 5.40 -9.44 24.72
C GLU A 100 6.35 -10.63 24.82
N THR A 101 5.83 -11.83 25.03
CA THR A 101 6.62 -13.07 25.00
C THR A 101 6.30 -13.88 23.75
N GLN A 102 7.27 -14.64 23.27
CA GLN A 102 7.16 -15.47 22.07
C GLN A 102 7.70 -16.86 22.36
N GLN A 103 7.04 -17.87 21.82
CA GLN A 103 7.51 -19.26 21.85
C GLN A 103 7.60 -19.77 20.43
N ARG A 104 8.67 -20.52 20.14
CA ARG A 104 8.94 -21.10 18.82
C ARG A 104 9.18 -22.59 18.94
N ASP A 105 8.99 -23.31 17.84
CA ASP A 105 9.45 -24.68 17.73
C ASP A 105 10.93 -24.77 17.32
N ALA A 106 11.44 -25.99 17.21
CA ALA A 106 12.83 -26.25 16.82
C ALA A 106 13.17 -25.82 15.37
N LEU A 107 12.17 -25.49 14.54
CA LEU A 107 12.35 -24.95 13.19
C LEU A 107 12.29 -23.41 13.19
N GLY A 108 12.14 -22.78 14.36
CA GLY A 108 12.03 -21.33 14.51
C GLY A 108 10.64 -20.77 14.20
N ARG A 109 9.64 -21.61 13.91
CA ARG A 109 8.27 -21.18 13.62
C ARG A 109 7.59 -20.71 14.89
N LEU A 110 6.84 -19.62 14.80
CA LEU A 110 6.21 -18.97 15.96
C LEU A 110 5.01 -19.78 16.44
N LEU A 111 5.05 -20.38 17.62
CA LEU A 111 3.94 -21.16 18.18
C LEU A 111 2.96 -20.31 18.99
N ARG A 112 3.48 -19.31 19.71
CA ARG A 112 2.69 -18.48 20.61
C ARG A 112 3.28 -17.08 20.75
N THR A 113 2.41 -16.08 20.84
CA THR A 113 2.74 -14.77 21.41
C THR A 113 1.79 -14.43 22.55
N GLU A 114 2.25 -13.65 23.52
CA GLU A 114 1.43 -13.27 24.67
C GLU A 114 1.85 -11.91 25.23
N ASN A 115 0.86 -11.11 25.60
CA ASN A 115 1.04 -9.86 26.34
C ASN A 115 -0.07 -9.69 27.39
N GLU A 116 -0.12 -8.53 28.03
CA GLU A 116 -1.09 -8.21 29.09
C GLU A 116 -2.56 -8.36 28.70
N HIS A 117 -2.92 -8.24 27.41
CA HIS A 117 -4.32 -8.27 26.95
C HIS A 117 -4.71 -9.54 26.19
N GLY A 118 -3.75 -10.35 25.73
CA GLY A 118 -4.10 -11.59 25.05
C GLY A 118 -2.92 -12.44 24.63
N GLN A 119 -3.25 -13.68 24.31
CA GLN A 119 -2.37 -14.71 23.77
C GLN A 119 -2.80 -15.05 22.33
N ARG A 120 -1.85 -15.12 21.40
CA ARG A 120 -2.05 -15.73 20.09
C ARG A 120 -1.33 -17.06 20.01
N THR A 121 -1.92 -18.05 19.36
CA THR A 121 -1.27 -19.33 19.04
C THR A 121 -1.37 -19.60 17.56
N PHE A 122 -0.34 -20.24 17.01
CA PHE A 122 -0.23 -20.53 15.58
C PHE A 122 -0.05 -22.03 15.38
N SER A 123 -0.78 -22.57 14.40
CA SER A 123 -0.68 -23.98 14.01
C SER A 123 -0.13 -24.07 12.59
N TYR A 124 0.65 -25.11 12.31
CA TYR A 124 1.32 -25.29 11.02
C TYR A 124 1.05 -26.69 10.45
N ASN A 125 1.00 -26.80 9.12
CA ASN A 125 1.05 -28.09 8.45
C ASN A 125 2.51 -28.57 8.27
N ARG A 126 2.70 -29.69 7.55
CA ARG A 126 4.02 -30.27 7.28
C ARG A 126 4.83 -29.51 6.22
N LEU A 127 4.22 -28.54 5.54
CA LEU A 127 4.85 -27.66 4.55
C LEU A 127 5.15 -26.27 5.14
N ASP A 128 5.16 -26.15 6.48
CA ASP A 128 5.39 -24.91 7.22
C ASP A 128 4.38 -23.79 6.97
N GLN A 129 3.21 -24.12 6.41
CA GLN A 129 2.13 -23.17 6.19
C GLN A 129 1.25 -23.04 7.43
N ILE A 130 0.84 -21.81 7.76
CA ILE A 130 -0.05 -21.53 8.90
C ILE A 130 -1.44 -22.11 8.59
N THR A 131 -1.94 -23.00 9.45
CA THR A 131 -3.28 -23.59 9.34
C THR A 131 -4.30 -22.99 10.29
N ALA A 132 -3.84 -22.35 11.37
CA ALA A 132 -4.71 -21.61 12.27
C ALA A 132 -3.94 -20.54 13.05
N VAL A 133 -4.62 -19.42 13.32
CA VAL A 133 -4.23 -18.43 14.32
C VAL A 133 -5.39 -18.25 15.28
N MET A 134 -5.16 -18.49 16.58
CA MET A 134 -6.19 -18.35 17.61
C MET A 134 -5.80 -17.27 18.60
N LEU A 135 -6.71 -16.33 18.85
CA LEU A 135 -6.61 -15.29 19.87
C LEU A 135 -7.41 -15.69 21.10
N THR A 136 -6.76 -15.70 22.26
CA THR A 136 -7.37 -15.87 23.58
C THR A 136 -7.09 -14.63 24.42
N PRO A 137 -8.08 -13.75 24.64
CA PRO A 137 -7.92 -12.58 25.50
C PRO A 137 -7.65 -12.96 26.95
N THR A 138 -6.86 -12.14 27.65
CA THR A 138 -6.76 -12.19 29.11
C THR A 138 -8.00 -11.55 29.74
N GLU A 139 -8.18 -11.71 31.06
CA GLU A 139 -9.24 -11.00 31.79
C GLU A 139 -9.14 -9.47 31.63
N ALA A 140 -7.92 -8.92 31.67
CA ALA A 140 -7.68 -7.49 31.42
C ALA A 140 -8.09 -7.09 30.00
N GLY A 141 -7.74 -7.87 28.97
CA GLY A 141 -8.15 -7.61 27.59
C GLY A 141 -9.68 -7.63 27.41
N GLN A 142 -10.38 -8.52 28.11
CA GLN A 142 -11.85 -8.57 28.07
C GLN A 142 -12.48 -7.37 28.78
N GLN A 143 -12.02 -7.04 29.99
CA GLN A 143 -12.65 -6.01 30.83
C GLN A 143 -12.33 -4.59 30.35
N GLN A 144 -11.08 -4.32 29.98
CA GLN A 144 -10.62 -2.97 29.60
C GLN A 144 -10.91 -2.66 28.14
N HIS A 145 -10.80 -3.66 27.26
CA HIS A 145 -10.81 -3.47 25.81
C HIS A 145 -11.92 -4.22 25.07
N ARG A 146 -12.79 -4.95 25.79
CA ARG A 146 -13.86 -5.78 25.22
C ARG A 146 -13.35 -6.77 24.16
N MET A 147 -12.11 -7.24 24.30
CA MET A 147 -11.54 -8.23 23.38
C MET A 147 -12.31 -9.56 23.47
N GLN A 148 -12.49 -10.21 22.33
CA GLN A 148 -13.18 -11.49 22.21
C GLN A 148 -12.21 -12.56 21.72
N ALA A 149 -12.43 -13.81 22.14
CA ALA A 149 -11.71 -14.92 21.56
C ALA A 149 -12.09 -15.08 20.09
N ASP A 150 -11.11 -15.41 19.27
CA ASP A 150 -11.29 -15.55 17.83
C ASP A 150 -10.32 -16.60 17.26
N THR A 151 -10.67 -17.19 16.14
CA THR A 151 -9.80 -18.11 15.41
C THR A 151 -9.97 -17.93 13.92
N VAL A 152 -8.86 -17.74 13.22
CA VAL A 152 -8.79 -17.81 11.76
C VAL A 152 -8.13 -19.12 11.36
N ARG A 153 -8.73 -19.87 10.44
CA ARG A 153 -8.18 -21.14 9.93
C ARG A 153 -7.97 -21.08 8.43
N PHE A 154 -6.99 -21.82 7.95
CA PHE A 154 -6.59 -21.87 6.55
C PHE A 154 -6.53 -23.31 6.07
N GLU A 155 -7.05 -23.55 4.87
CA GLU A 155 -6.97 -24.83 4.17
C GLU A 155 -6.15 -24.66 2.89
N TYR A 156 -5.38 -25.69 2.56
CA TYR A 156 -4.50 -25.70 1.39
C TYR A 156 -4.69 -26.97 0.57
N ASP A 157 -4.52 -26.86 -0.74
CA ASP A 157 -4.42 -28.01 -1.62
C ASP A 157 -3.04 -28.69 -1.56
N ARG A 158 -2.86 -29.76 -2.34
CA ARG A 158 -1.59 -30.50 -2.43
C ARG A 158 -0.47 -29.72 -3.12
N SER A 159 -0.81 -28.69 -3.88
CA SER A 159 0.13 -27.79 -4.54
C SER A 159 0.56 -26.64 -3.61
N GLY A 160 -0.02 -26.55 -2.42
CA GLY A 160 0.26 -25.53 -1.42
C GLY A 160 -0.56 -24.26 -1.60
N TRP A 161 -1.55 -24.22 -2.50
CA TRP A 161 -2.40 -23.05 -2.68
C TRP A 161 -3.50 -23.00 -1.63
N LEU A 162 -3.81 -21.79 -1.14
CA LEU A 162 -4.92 -21.56 -0.22
C LEU A 162 -6.26 -21.86 -0.93
N THR A 163 -7.05 -22.77 -0.34
CA THR A 163 -8.37 -23.19 -0.82
C THR A 163 -9.51 -22.65 0.04
N ALA A 164 -9.26 -22.36 1.32
CA ALA A 164 -10.26 -21.72 2.17
C ALA A 164 -9.64 -20.92 3.31
N GLU A 165 -10.31 -19.84 3.67
CA GLU A 165 -10.09 -19.08 4.90
C GLU A 165 -11.38 -19.07 5.72
N HIS A 166 -11.30 -19.48 6.99
CA HIS A 166 -12.43 -19.49 7.92
C HIS A 166 -12.21 -18.48 9.03
N ALA A 167 -13.06 -17.46 9.14
CA ALA A 167 -13.01 -16.42 10.17
C ALA A 167 -14.37 -16.26 10.89
N GLY A 168 -14.38 -15.51 12.00
CA GLY A 168 -15.58 -15.35 12.83
C GLY A 168 -16.81 -14.77 12.12
N ASN A 169 -16.60 -13.95 11.07
CA ASN A 169 -17.68 -13.35 10.28
C ASN A 169 -18.02 -14.12 8.98
N GLY A 170 -17.37 -15.27 8.73
CA GLY A 170 -17.62 -16.04 7.52
C GLY A 170 -16.44 -16.87 7.02
N SER A 171 -16.72 -17.76 6.07
CA SER A 171 -15.69 -18.50 5.34
C SER A 171 -15.62 -18.04 3.89
N ILE A 172 -14.42 -17.99 3.34
CA ILE A 172 -14.16 -17.72 1.92
C ILE A 172 -13.46 -18.93 1.34
N CYS A 173 -13.90 -19.40 0.19
CA CYS A 173 -13.29 -20.54 -0.50
C CYS A 173 -12.80 -20.14 -1.89
N TYR A 174 -11.71 -20.76 -2.34
CA TYR A 174 -11.05 -20.44 -3.60
C TYR A 174 -11.01 -21.67 -4.50
N GLN A 175 -11.37 -21.47 -5.77
CA GLN A 175 -10.94 -22.33 -6.87
C GLN A 175 -9.91 -21.60 -7.71
N ARG A 176 -8.93 -22.33 -8.23
CA ARG A 176 -7.80 -21.77 -8.96
C ARG A 176 -7.55 -22.50 -10.27
N ASP A 177 -7.00 -21.78 -11.23
CA ASP A 177 -6.46 -22.37 -12.45
C ASP A 177 -5.10 -23.05 -12.20
N ALA A 178 -4.54 -23.67 -13.24
CA ALA A 178 -3.24 -24.34 -13.18
C ALA A 178 -2.04 -23.40 -12.93
N LEU A 179 -2.22 -22.09 -13.12
CA LEU A 179 -1.22 -21.05 -12.83
C LEU A 179 -1.37 -20.48 -11.41
N GLY A 180 -2.38 -20.92 -10.65
CA GLY A 180 -2.67 -20.48 -9.29
C GLY A 180 -3.55 -19.23 -9.20
N ASN A 181 -4.07 -18.72 -10.31
CA ASN A 181 -4.97 -17.55 -10.30
C ASN A 181 -6.34 -17.95 -9.74
N PRO A 182 -6.94 -17.16 -8.83
CA PRO A 182 -8.27 -17.44 -8.31
C PRO A 182 -9.35 -17.23 -9.38
N THR A 183 -10.01 -18.30 -9.81
CA THR A 183 -11.06 -18.26 -10.84
C THR A 183 -12.47 -18.18 -10.24
N ASP A 184 -12.66 -18.68 -9.03
CA ASP A 184 -13.90 -18.57 -8.25
C ASP A 184 -13.56 -18.33 -6.79
N ILE A 185 -14.21 -17.34 -6.19
CA ILE A 185 -14.15 -17.02 -4.78
C ILE A 185 -15.57 -17.10 -4.23
N THR A 186 -15.83 -18.14 -3.44
CA THR A 186 -17.12 -18.30 -2.77
C THR A 186 -17.12 -17.46 -1.49
N LEU A 187 -18.04 -16.49 -1.41
CA LEU A 187 -18.20 -15.57 -0.29
C LEU A 187 -18.97 -16.23 0.88
N PRO A 188 -18.90 -15.69 2.12
CA PRO A 188 -19.59 -16.25 3.28
C PRO A 188 -21.09 -16.46 3.12
N ASP A 189 -21.72 -15.68 2.25
CA ASP A 189 -23.14 -15.70 2.01
C ASP A 189 -23.55 -16.51 0.78
N GLY A 190 -22.61 -17.29 0.22
CA GLY A 190 -22.79 -18.21 -0.90
C GLY A 190 -22.67 -17.57 -2.28
N GLN A 191 -22.45 -16.26 -2.38
CA GLN A 191 -22.21 -15.62 -3.68
C GLN A 191 -20.85 -16.04 -4.25
N HIS A 192 -20.77 -16.14 -5.57
CA HIS A 192 -19.54 -16.51 -6.28
C HIS A 192 -18.95 -15.31 -7.02
N LEU A 193 -17.79 -14.84 -6.57
CA LEU A 193 -16.96 -13.87 -7.29
C LEU A 193 -16.04 -14.63 -8.24
N THR A 194 -16.29 -14.52 -9.54
CA THR A 194 -15.55 -15.26 -10.58
C THR A 194 -14.68 -14.35 -11.42
N HIS A 195 -13.49 -14.84 -11.78
CA HIS A 195 -12.57 -14.19 -12.69
C HIS A 195 -12.28 -15.09 -13.90
N LEU A 196 -12.30 -14.49 -15.09
CA LEU A 196 -11.81 -15.13 -16.30
C LEU A 196 -10.45 -14.54 -16.65
N TYR A 197 -9.49 -15.42 -16.96
CA TYR A 197 -8.16 -15.04 -17.39
C TYR A 197 -7.87 -15.54 -18.81
N TYR A 198 -6.97 -14.86 -19.51
CA TYR A 198 -6.45 -15.31 -20.80
C TYR A 198 -4.92 -15.33 -20.83
N GLY A 199 -4.37 -16.17 -21.71
CA GLY A 199 -2.92 -16.27 -21.94
C GLY A 199 -2.13 -16.54 -20.67
N SER A 200 -1.21 -15.65 -20.34
CA SER A 200 -0.28 -15.70 -19.20
C SER A 200 -0.89 -15.29 -17.84
N GLY A 201 -2.22 -15.26 -17.72
CA GLY A 201 -2.92 -14.93 -16.47
C GLY A 201 -3.47 -13.49 -16.42
N HIS A 202 -3.78 -12.90 -17.57
CA HIS A 202 -4.34 -11.54 -17.63
C HIS A 202 -5.86 -11.54 -17.43
N LEU A 203 -6.37 -10.63 -16.61
CA LEU A 203 -7.79 -10.54 -16.28
C LEU A 203 -8.61 -10.11 -17.51
N LEU A 204 -9.57 -10.94 -17.91
CA LEU A 204 -10.51 -10.70 -19.00
C LEU A 204 -11.87 -10.22 -18.49
N GLN A 205 -12.35 -10.79 -17.38
CA GLN A 205 -13.68 -10.50 -16.84
C GLN A 205 -13.70 -10.73 -15.33
N THR A 206 -14.49 -9.90 -14.64
CA THR A 206 -14.92 -10.07 -13.26
C THR A 206 -16.45 -10.13 -13.21
N ALA A 207 -17.00 -11.13 -12.53
CA ALA A 207 -18.44 -11.32 -12.35
C ALA A 207 -18.77 -11.72 -10.92
N LEU A 208 -19.97 -11.36 -10.45
CA LEU A 208 -20.48 -11.75 -9.13
C LEU A 208 -21.86 -12.40 -9.27
N ASP A 209 -21.95 -13.66 -8.85
CA ASP A 209 -23.14 -14.50 -8.97
C ASP A 209 -23.65 -14.56 -10.42
N GLY A 210 -22.72 -14.83 -11.35
CA GLY A 210 -22.96 -14.90 -12.80
C GLY A 210 -23.23 -13.56 -13.50
N LEU A 211 -23.40 -12.46 -12.76
CA LEU A 211 -23.55 -11.12 -13.34
C LEU A 211 -22.18 -10.57 -13.70
N THR A 212 -21.89 -10.41 -14.99
CA THR A 212 -20.71 -9.69 -15.46
C THR A 212 -20.72 -8.26 -14.93
N VAL A 213 -19.70 -7.93 -14.14
CA VAL A 213 -19.51 -6.59 -13.56
C VAL A 213 -18.60 -5.77 -14.47
N SER A 214 -17.45 -6.33 -14.83
CA SER A 214 -16.49 -5.66 -15.70
C SER A 214 -15.79 -6.66 -16.62
N GLU A 215 -15.71 -6.30 -17.88
CA GLU A 215 -14.86 -6.90 -18.90
C GLU A 215 -13.72 -5.95 -19.21
N TYR A 216 -12.61 -6.48 -19.70
CA TYR A 216 -11.41 -5.71 -19.92
C TYR A 216 -10.78 -6.00 -21.27
N GLU A 217 -10.36 -4.96 -21.96
CA GLU A 217 -9.47 -5.07 -23.12
C GLU A 217 -8.12 -4.47 -22.80
N ARG A 218 -7.07 -5.06 -23.38
CA ARG A 218 -5.69 -4.66 -23.18
C ARG A 218 -4.99 -4.46 -24.50
N ASP A 219 -4.03 -3.55 -24.52
CA ASP A 219 -3.08 -3.46 -25.62
C ASP A 219 -2.11 -4.64 -25.59
N SER A 220 -1.21 -4.71 -26.58
CA SER A 220 -0.16 -5.73 -26.63
C SER A 220 0.94 -5.56 -25.57
N LEU A 221 0.86 -4.55 -24.70
CA LEU A 221 1.67 -4.41 -23.48
C LEU A 221 0.94 -4.95 -22.24
N HIS A 222 -0.24 -5.54 -22.43
CA HIS A 222 -1.14 -5.98 -21.36
C HIS A 222 -1.60 -4.84 -20.44
N ARG A 223 -1.55 -3.59 -20.93
CA ARG A 223 -2.13 -2.44 -20.22
C ARG A 223 -3.61 -2.34 -20.59
N GLN A 224 -4.45 -2.07 -19.59
CA GLN A 224 -5.89 -1.93 -19.80
C GLN A 224 -6.19 -0.69 -20.65
N ILE A 225 -6.80 -0.90 -21.82
CA ILE A 225 -7.23 0.18 -22.72
C ILE A 225 -8.75 0.41 -22.68
N MET A 226 -9.51 -0.57 -22.23
CA MET A 226 -10.96 -0.46 -22.04
C MET A 226 -11.41 -1.32 -20.86
N ARG A 227 -12.41 -0.83 -20.12
CA ARG A 227 -13.16 -1.60 -19.12
C ARG A 227 -14.64 -1.28 -19.19
N THR A 228 -15.51 -2.29 -19.10
CA THR A 228 -16.96 -2.08 -18.97
C THR A 228 -17.35 -1.83 -17.51
N GLN A 229 -18.28 -0.90 -17.29
CA GLN A 229 -18.72 -0.43 -15.98
C GLN A 229 -20.22 -0.13 -16.02
N GLY A 230 -21.03 -1.20 -16.01
CA GLY A 230 -22.47 -1.11 -16.25
C GLY A 230 -22.73 -0.76 -17.71
N GLN A 231 -23.54 0.26 -17.94
CA GLN A 231 -23.79 0.79 -19.29
C GLN A 231 -22.65 1.66 -19.83
N LEU A 232 -21.64 1.99 -19.00
CA LEU A 232 -20.48 2.76 -19.42
C LEU A 232 -19.34 1.86 -19.91
N ALA A 233 -18.53 2.40 -20.82
CA ALA A 233 -17.21 1.87 -21.14
C ALA A 233 -16.16 2.94 -20.85
N THR A 234 -15.18 2.59 -20.01
CA THR A 234 -14.07 3.46 -19.64
C THR A 234 -12.84 3.11 -20.46
N TYR A 235 -12.42 4.03 -21.31
CA TYR A 235 -11.23 3.92 -22.13
C TYR A 235 -10.05 4.62 -21.47
N SER A 236 -8.87 4.04 -21.62
CA SER A 236 -7.61 4.57 -21.08
C SER A 236 -6.55 4.64 -22.17
N GLY A 237 -5.73 5.67 -22.11
CA GLY A 237 -4.54 5.77 -22.96
C GLY A 237 -3.32 6.18 -22.16
N TYR A 238 -2.16 5.84 -22.69
CA TYR A 238 -0.87 5.96 -22.03
C TYR A 238 0.02 6.91 -22.83
N ASP A 239 0.90 7.62 -22.13
CA ASP A 239 1.89 8.50 -22.75
C ASP A 239 3.12 7.71 -23.18
N ASP A 240 4.15 8.48 -23.55
CA ASP A 240 5.37 7.97 -24.08
C ASP A 240 6.24 7.20 -23.06
N ASP A 241 6.09 7.47 -21.77
CA ASP A 241 6.81 6.75 -20.72
C ASP A 241 5.96 5.60 -20.15
N GLY A 242 4.90 5.22 -20.85
CA GLY A 242 4.00 4.15 -20.44
C GLY A 242 3.10 4.50 -19.25
N LEU A 243 3.09 5.76 -18.83
CA LEU A 243 2.28 6.27 -17.74
C LEU A 243 0.87 6.56 -18.24
N LEU A 244 -0.13 6.41 -17.37
CA LEU A 244 -1.53 6.67 -17.72
C LEU A 244 -1.68 8.15 -18.10
N SER A 245 -2.02 8.46 -19.35
CA SER A 245 -2.12 9.82 -19.87
C SER A 245 -3.56 10.34 -19.83
N TRP A 246 -4.54 9.47 -20.03
CA TRP A 246 -5.94 9.89 -20.00
C TRP A 246 -6.91 8.74 -19.73
N GLN A 247 -8.06 9.07 -19.17
CA GLN A 247 -9.20 8.19 -18.98
C GLN A 247 -10.51 8.86 -19.38
N ARG A 248 -11.42 8.12 -20.01
CA ARG A 248 -12.74 8.61 -20.47
C ARG A 248 -13.81 7.55 -20.29
N SER A 249 -14.86 7.86 -19.54
CA SER A 249 -16.04 7.01 -19.42
C SER A 249 -17.13 7.49 -20.36
N LEU A 250 -17.43 6.69 -21.38
CA LEU A 250 -18.41 7.00 -22.41
C LEU A 250 -19.77 6.42 -22.07
N ALA A 251 -20.83 7.18 -22.36
CA ALA A 251 -22.21 6.76 -22.21
C ALA A 251 -22.57 5.60 -23.17
N PRO A 252 -23.56 4.77 -22.81
CA PRO A 252 -24.06 3.72 -23.70
C PRO A 252 -24.48 4.28 -25.07
N GLY A 253 -24.21 3.52 -26.14
CA GLY A 253 -24.51 3.92 -27.52
C GLY A 253 -23.47 4.84 -28.16
N SER A 254 -22.41 5.22 -27.42
CA SER A 254 -21.24 5.88 -28.01
C SER A 254 -20.54 4.96 -29.01
N ALA A 255 -19.99 5.52 -30.09
CA ALA A 255 -19.22 4.75 -31.06
C ALA A 255 -18.00 4.09 -30.37
N PRO A 256 -17.65 2.84 -30.73
CA PRO A 256 -16.44 2.19 -30.23
C PRO A 256 -15.20 3.05 -30.50
N VAL A 257 -14.32 3.14 -29.51
CA VAL A 257 -13.07 3.90 -29.63
C VAL A 257 -12.00 2.96 -30.19
N LEU A 258 -11.38 3.36 -31.30
CA LEU A 258 -10.27 2.58 -31.86
C LEU A 258 -9.03 2.69 -30.95
N PRO A 259 -8.21 1.63 -30.86
CA PRO A 259 -6.96 1.68 -30.10
C PRO A 259 -6.09 2.88 -30.48
N GLY A 260 -5.60 3.61 -29.49
CA GLY A 260 -4.76 4.80 -29.67
C GLY A 260 -5.53 6.09 -29.98
N GLN A 261 -6.84 6.05 -30.21
CA GLN A 261 -7.65 7.27 -30.34
C GLN A 261 -8.11 7.77 -28.96
N ARG A 262 -7.93 9.07 -28.72
CA ARG A 262 -8.41 9.75 -27.52
C ARG A 262 -9.78 10.39 -27.80
N PRO A 263 -10.86 9.94 -27.12
CA PRO A 263 -12.18 10.55 -27.27
C PRO A 263 -12.22 12.01 -26.81
N ALA A 264 -13.09 12.81 -27.45
CA ALA A 264 -13.36 14.16 -27.00
C ALA A 264 -13.97 14.15 -25.58
N ARG A 265 -13.66 15.18 -24.78
CA ARG A 265 -14.20 15.31 -23.41
C ARG A 265 -15.72 15.52 -23.40
N GLN A 266 -16.25 16.20 -24.43
CA GLN A 266 -17.67 16.52 -24.50
C GLN A 266 -18.52 15.24 -24.57
N GLY A 267 -19.50 15.11 -23.69
CA GLY A 267 -20.39 13.95 -23.62
C GLY A 267 -19.84 12.75 -22.81
N CYS A 268 -18.63 12.84 -22.28
CA CYS A 268 -18.13 11.85 -21.32
C CYS A 268 -18.80 12.02 -19.95
N VAL A 269 -19.08 10.90 -19.25
CA VAL A 269 -19.56 10.91 -17.87
C VAL A 269 -18.43 11.29 -16.91
N THR A 270 -17.24 10.72 -17.13
CA THR A 270 -16.00 11.12 -16.45
C THR A 270 -14.89 11.30 -17.48
N SER A 271 -14.02 12.28 -17.25
CA SER A 271 -12.86 12.51 -18.10
C SER A 271 -11.70 13.07 -17.28
N ARG A 272 -10.51 12.50 -17.49
CA ARG A 272 -9.29 12.92 -16.79
C ARG A 272 -8.08 12.83 -17.71
N ASP A 273 -7.26 13.87 -17.73
CA ASP A 273 -5.96 13.87 -18.39
C ASP A 273 -4.86 14.08 -17.37
N TYR A 274 -3.79 13.32 -17.52
CA TYR A 274 -2.62 13.33 -16.66
C TYR A 274 -1.43 13.85 -17.46
N TYR A 275 -0.75 14.82 -16.88
CA TYR A 275 0.48 15.39 -17.42
C TYR A 275 1.59 15.10 -16.45
N TRP A 276 2.53 14.27 -16.86
CA TRP A 276 3.65 13.83 -16.05
C TRP A 276 4.85 14.74 -16.27
N ASN A 277 5.68 14.90 -15.25
CA ASN A 277 6.97 15.57 -15.37
C ASN A 277 8.09 14.56 -15.71
N ASN A 278 9.28 15.07 -16.02
CA ASN A 278 10.43 14.24 -16.39
C ASN A 278 10.97 13.34 -15.24
N HIS A 279 10.41 13.44 -14.03
CA HIS A 279 10.71 12.57 -12.90
C HIS A 279 9.63 11.50 -12.68
N GLY A 280 8.67 11.37 -13.60
CA GLY A 280 7.57 10.40 -13.50
C GLY A 280 6.50 10.78 -12.47
N GLU A 281 6.44 12.05 -12.06
CA GLU A 281 5.46 12.54 -11.10
C GLU A 281 4.30 13.25 -11.82
N VAL A 282 3.08 13.15 -11.29
CA VAL A 282 1.92 13.82 -11.86
C VAL A 282 2.06 15.33 -11.67
N GLY A 283 2.30 16.09 -12.73
CA GLY A 283 2.34 17.56 -12.70
C GLY A 283 0.96 18.20 -12.74
N THR A 284 0.06 17.70 -13.60
CA THR A 284 -1.32 18.21 -13.70
C THR A 284 -2.31 17.07 -13.91
N ILE A 285 -3.45 17.16 -13.24
CA ILE A 285 -4.66 16.39 -13.55
C ILE A 285 -5.71 17.36 -14.07
N ASP A 286 -6.02 17.30 -15.36
CA ASP A 286 -7.14 18.04 -15.93
C ASP A 286 -8.41 17.18 -15.85
N ASP A 287 -9.34 17.54 -14.97
CA ASP A 287 -10.52 16.73 -14.64
C ASP A 287 -11.82 17.38 -15.16
N GLY A 288 -12.70 16.59 -15.75
CA GLY A 288 -13.95 17.09 -16.35
C GLY A 288 -14.98 17.58 -15.33
N LEU A 289 -14.91 17.14 -14.06
CA LEU A 289 -15.83 17.55 -13.00
C LEU A 289 -15.21 18.62 -12.09
N ARG A 290 -13.92 18.50 -11.78
CA ARG A 290 -13.20 19.35 -10.81
C ARG A 290 -12.38 20.47 -11.44
N GLY A 291 -12.26 20.48 -12.77
CA GLY A 291 -11.31 21.33 -13.49
C GLY A 291 -9.87 20.86 -13.29
N SER A 292 -8.92 21.66 -13.77
CA SER A 292 -7.50 21.31 -13.68
C SER A 292 -6.93 21.50 -12.27
N VAL A 293 -6.15 20.52 -11.83
CA VAL A 293 -5.41 20.52 -10.56
C VAL A 293 -3.92 20.34 -10.87
N VAL A 294 -3.11 21.30 -10.43
CA VAL A 294 -1.66 21.30 -10.62
C VAL A 294 -0.97 20.90 -9.32
N TYR A 295 0.05 20.07 -9.43
CA TYR A 295 0.83 19.55 -8.32
C TYR A 295 2.30 20.00 -8.44
N SER A 296 2.93 20.22 -7.31
CA SER A 296 4.36 20.54 -7.23
C SER A 296 5.07 19.66 -6.23
N TYR A 297 6.36 19.40 -6.46
CA TYR A 297 7.18 18.52 -5.65
C TYR A 297 8.50 19.20 -5.27
N ASP A 298 9.11 18.76 -4.17
CA ASP A 298 10.52 19.04 -3.89
C ASP A 298 11.42 18.13 -4.74
N ARG A 299 12.74 18.35 -4.74
CA ARG A 299 13.66 17.58 -5.59
C ARG A 299 13.82 16.11 -5.18
N SER A 300 13.33 15.72 -4.02
CA SER A 300 13.29 14.30 -3.61
C SER A 300 11.88 13.73 -3.69
N GLY A 301 10.99 14.39 -4.43
CA GLY A 301 9.66 13.93 -4.79
C GLY A 301 8.59 14.03 -3.71
N TYR A 302 8.81 14.82 -2.65
CA TYR A 302 7.74 15.09 -1.68
C TYR A 302 6.75 16.07 -2.29
N LEU A 303 5.45 15.79 -2.15
CA LEU A 303 4.39 16.69 -2.61
C LEU A 303 4.44 18.01 -1.82
N THR A 304 4.70 19.14 -2.47
CA THR A 304 4.80 20.47 -1.83
C THR A 304 3.60 21.38 -2.09
N GLY A 305 2.79 21.08 -3.11
CA GLY A 305 1.64 21.91 -3.42
C GLY A 305 0.61 21.21 -4.29
N ARG A 306 -0.64 21.65 -4.14
CA ARG A 306 -1.79 21.28 -4.95
C ARG A 306 -2.62 22.53 -5.19
N SER A 307 -2.86 22.90 -6.44
CA SER A 307 -3.59 24.12 -6.82
C SER A 307 -4.70 23.79 -7.81
N GLY A 308 -5.96 23.99 -7.42
CA GLY A 308 -7.14 23.75 -8.26
C GLY A 308 -7.80 25.04 -8.78
N GLN A 309 -8.71 24.92 -9.76
CA GLN A 309 -9.38 26.07 -10.37
C GLN A 309 -10.36 26.82 -9.45
N MET A 310 -10.87 26.22 -8.37
CA MET A 310 -11.81 26.86 -7.44
C MET A 310 -11.14 27.67 -6.32
N TYR A 311 -10.00 28.32 -6.60
CA TYR A 311 -9.17 29.03 -5.61
C TYR A 311 -8.68 28.17 -4.44
N ASP A 312 -8.83 26.85 -4.51
CA ASP A 312 -8.31 25.91 -3.53
C ASP A 312 -6.82 25.66 -3.76
N HIS A 313 -6.01 25.99 -2.76
CA HIS A 313 -4.56 25.88 -2.81
C HIS A 313 -4.08 25.27 -1.50
N ASP A 314 -3.61 24.03 -1.58
CA ASP A 314 -2.93 23.38 -0.47
C ASP A 314 -1.43 23.55 -0.65
N ARG A 315 -0.74 23.95 0.42
CA ARG A 315 0.72 23.96 0.50
C ARG A 315 1.16 23.00 1.58
N TYR A 316 2.16 22.21 1.26
CA TYR A 316 2.69 21.17 2.12
C TYR A 316 4.14 21.51 2.45
N TYR A 317 4.39 21.68 3.75
CA TYR A 317 5.70 22.05 4.27
C TYR A 317 6.26 20.88 5.08
N TYR A 318 7.55 20.60 4.93
CA TYR A 318 8.19 19.50 5.64
C TYR A 318 9.35 20.01 6.48
N ASP A 319 9.49 19.45 7.67
CA ASP A 319 10.77 19.54 8.37
C ASP A 319 11.79 18.53 7.78
N LYS A 320 13.02 18.57 8.29
CA LYS A 320 14.10 17.72 7.77
C LYS A 320 13.94 16.24 8.12
N ALA A 321 12.96 15.88 8.95
CA ALA A 321 12.61 14.49 9.24
C ALA A 321 11.36 14.02 8.47
N GLY A 322 10.88 14.81 7.50
CA GLY A 322 9.73 14.47 6.66
C GLY A 322 8.39 14.59 7.38
N ASN A 323 8.31 15.30 8.52
CA ASN A 323 7.01 15.59 9.13
C ASN A 323 6.32 16.69 8.33
N LEU A 324 5.06 16.43 7.92
CA LEU A 324 4.20 17.47 7.38
C LEU A 324 3.88 18.49 8.48
N LEU A 325 4.11 19.76 8.17
CA LEU A 325 3.92 20.92 9.04
C LEU A 325 2.60 21.62 8.70
N ASP A 326 2.00 22.24 9.71
CA ASP A 326 0.75 23.00 9.60
C ASP A 326 0.94 24.30 8.81
N ASN A 327 2.14 24.89 8.88
CA ASN A 327 2.53 26.07 8.13
C ASN A 327 4.05 26.19 7.99
N GLU A 328 4.50 27.03 7.07
CA GLU A 328 5.92 27.26 6.75
C GLU A 328 6.78 27.70 7.94
N GLY A 329 6.19 28.44 8.89
CA GLY A 329 6.89 28.98 10.06
C GLY A 329 7.00 28.02 11.23
N GLN A 330 6.41 26.83 11.14
CA GLN A 330 6.46 25.84 12.22
C GLN A 330 7.88 25.27 12.36
N GLY A 331 8.39 25.24 13.60
CA GLY A 331 9.67 24.61 13.89
C GLY A 331 9.64 23.07 13.74
N PRO A 332 10.80 22.42 13.80
CA PRO A 332 10.90 20.96 13.67
C PRO A 332 9.99 20.21 14.64
N VAL A 333 9.30 19.18 14.15
CA VAL A 333 8.44 18.34 14.98
C VAL A 333 9.33 17.41 15.80
N MET A 334 9.33 17.63 17.11
CA MET A 334 10.15 16.85 18.04
C MET A 334 9.67 15.39 18.08
N ASN A 335 10.63 14.48 17.96
CA ASN A 335 10.41 13.02 18.01
C ASN A 335 9.38 12.50 16.98
N ASN A 336 9.15 13.26 15.91
CA ASN A 336 8.11 13.02 14.91
C ASN A 336 6.68 12.97 15.49
N ARG A 337 6.44 13.46 16.71
CA ARG A 337 5.10 13.50 17.32
C ARG A 337 4.46 14.87 17.10
N LEU A 338 3.48 14.94 16.20
CA LEU A 338 2.82 16.19 15.85
C LEU A 338 1.98 16.71 17.04
N PRO A 339 2.18 17.93 17.54
CA PRO A 339 1.43 18.47 18.68
C PRO A 339 -0.02 18.85 18.35
N GLY A 340 -0.37 18.90 17.07
CA GLY A 340 -1.68 19.32 16.59
C GLY A 340 -1.60 19.70 15.11
N CYS A 341 -2.76 19.99 14.54
CA CYS A 341 -2.94 20.17 13.10
C CYS A 341 -4.15 21.08 12.85
N GLY A 342 -3.92 22.20 12.17
CA GLY A 342 -4.81 23.34 12.18
C GLY A 342 -5.24 23.72 13.60
N ARG A 343 -6.55 23.64 13.86
CA ARG A 343 -7.14 23.96 15.16
C ARG A 343 -7.08 22.79 16.15
N ASP A 344 -6.83 21.59 15.66
CA ASP A 344 -6.83 20.39 16.48
C ASP A 344 -5.53 20.31 17.28
N ARG A 345 -5.65 19.81 18.51
CA ARG A 345 -4.51 19.58 19.41
C ARG A 345 -4.45 18.11 19.73
N TYR A 346 -3.24 17.57 19.71
CA TYR A 346 -2.99 16.14 19.81
C TYR A 346 -2.28 15.82 21.13
N GLY A 347 -2.73 14.78 21.80
CA GLY A 347 -2.05 14.17 22.94
C GLY A 347 -1.70 12.73 22.63
N TYR A 348 -0.57 12.26 23.15
CA TYR A 348 -0.11 10.88 22.98
C TYR A 348 0.17 10.25 24.32
N ASN A 349 -0.01 8.93 24.42
CA ASN A 349 0.49 8.17 25.55
C ASN A 349 2.01 7.92 25.45
N GLU A 350 2.54 7.23 26.46
CA GLU A 350 3.96 6.90 26.53
C GLU A 350 4.45 5.91 25.46
N TRP A 351 3.51 5.25 24.76
CA TRP A 351 3.75 4.30 23.67
C TRP A 351 3.74 4.96 22.28
N GLY A 352 3.44 6.27 22.22
CA GLY A 352 3.37 7.02 20.98
C GLY A 352 2.04 6.86 20.23
N GLU A 353 1.00 6.37 20.90
CA GLU A 353 -0.37 6.24 20.37
C GLU A 353 -1.16 7.51 20.72
N LEU A 354 -1.89 8.07 19.74
CA LEU A 354 -2.72 9.27 19.93
C LEU A 354 -3.87 8.99 20.90
N THR A 355 -3.98 9.75 22.00
CA THR A 355 -5.03 9.59 23.03
C THR A 355 -6.04 10.72 23.05
N THR A 356 -5.69 11.90 22.53
CA THR A 356 -6.63 13.03 22.41
C THR A 356 -6.47 13.73 21.07
N ARG A 357 -7.61 14.07 20.45
CA ARG A 357 -7.68 14.85 19.21
C ARG A 357 -9.06 15.48 19.13
N ARG A 358 -9.15 16.78 18.81
CA ARG A 358 -10.43 17.53 18.85
C ARG A 358 -11.06 17.39 20.24
N ASP A 359 -12.32 16.96 20.29
CA ASP A 359 -13.09 16.58 21.47
C ASP A 359 -13.02 15.06 21.77
N GLN A 360 -12.20 14.31 21.03
CA GLN A 360 -12.15 12.86 21.09
C GLN A 360 -11.11 12.36 22.09
N GLN A 361 -11.44 11.27 22.77
CA GLN A 361 -10.51 10.46 23.57
C GLN A 361 -10.39 9.06 22.97
N LEU A 362 -9.16 8.59 22.81
CA LEU A 362 -8.83 7.35 22.10
C LEU A 362 -8.13 6.37 23.05
N GLU A 363 -8.53 5.11 23.03
CA GLU A 363 -7.99 4.05 23.89
C GLU A 363 -7.47 2.86 23.08
N TRP A 364 -6.28 2.39 23.44
CA TRP A 364 -5.51 1.40 22.68
C TRP A 364 -5.21 0.17 23.55
N ASN A 365 -5.21 -1.02 22.94
CA ASN A 365 -4.72 -2.22 23.62
C ASN A 365 -3.19 -2.38 23.51
N ALA A 366 -2.62 -3.38 24.17
CA ALA A 366 -1.20 -3.68 24.18
C ALA A 366 -0.64 -4.13 22.82
N GLN A 367 -1.51 -4.50 21.87
CA GLN A 367 -1.15 -4.79 20.49
C GLN A 367 -1.09 -3.53 19.60
N GLY A 368 -1.36 -2.33 20.15
CA GLY A 368 -1.38 -1.09 19.39
C GLY A 368 -2.64 -0.92 18.52
N GLN A 369 -3.74 -1.59 18.87
CA GLN A 369 -5.02 -1.47 18.16
C GLN A 369 -5.95 -0.50 18.89
N LEU A 370 -6.62 0.38 18.14
CA LEU A 370 -7.59 1.33 18.69
C LEU A 370 -8.87 0.59 19.07
N THR A 371 -9.19 0.50 20.36
CA THR A 371 -10.33 -0.31 20.84
C THR A 371 -11.55 0.51 21.19
N ARG A 372 -11.37 1.80 21.51
CA ARG A 372 -12.46 2.71 21.84
C ARG A 372 -12.15 4.15 21.47
N VAL A 373 -13.17 4.87 21.01
CA VAL A 373 -13.14 6.32 20.85
C VAL A 373 -14.37 6.92 21.51
N ILE A 374 -14.17 7.88 22.40
CA ILE A 374 -15.22 8.74 22.95
C ILE A 374 -15.28 10.01 22.12
N SER A 375 -16.46 10.41 21.65
CA SER A 375 -16.71 11.70 21.01
C SER A 375 -18.04 12.26 21.50
N GLY A 376 -18.00 13.40 22.19
CA GLY A 376 -19.14 13.98 22.90
C GLY A 376 -19.91 12.96 23.76
N ASN A 377 -21.18 12.76 23.40
CA ASN A 377 -22.11 11.85 24.10
C ASN A 377 -22.11 10.41 23.55
N THR A 378 -21.17 10.07 22.67
CA THR A 378 -21.06 8.74 22.06
C THR A 378 -19.72 8.08 22.39
N GLU A 379 -19.73 6.76 22.36
CA GLU A 379 -18.52 5.94 22.39
C GLU A 379 -18.59 4.90 21.27
N THR A 380 -17.52 4.72 20.53
CA THR A 380 -17.39 3.70 19.49
C THR A 380 -16.37 2.67 19.93
N HIS A 381 -16.71 1.39 19.79
CA HIS A 381 -15.83 0.26 20.07
C HIS A 381 -15.47 -0.47 18.79
N TYR A 382 -14.22 -0.90 18.70
CA TYR A 382 -13.68 -1.66 17.58
C TYR A 382 -13.29 -3.07 18.01
N GLY A 383 -13.67 -4.07 17.21
CA GLY A 383 -13.33 -5.47 17.42
C GLY A 383 -12.39 -5.98 16.33
N TYR A 384 -11.48 -6.87 16.70
CA TYR A 384 -10.44 -7.41 15.81
C TYR A 384 -10.39 -8.93 15.88
N ASP A 385 -10.01 -9.57 14.78
CA ASP A 385 -9.78 -11.01 14.73
C ASP A 385 -8.36 -11.40 15.18
N ALA A 386 -8.06 -12.69 15.12
CA ALA A 386 -6.77 -13.24 15.51
C ALA A 386 -5.59 -12.73 14.66
N LEU A 387 -5.83 -12.30 13.42
CA LEU A 387 -4.83 -11.69 12.53
C LEU A 387 -4.68 -10.17 12.75
N GLY A 388 -5.57 -9.56 13.53
CA GLY A 388 -5.56 -8.13 13.82
C GLY A 388 -6.37 -7.28 12.84
N ARG A 389 -7.18 -7.91 11.99
CA ARG A 389 -8.10 -7.22 11.06
C ARG A 389 -9.34 -6.79 11.81
N ARG A 390 -9.83 -5.57 11.56
CA ARG A 390 -11.04 -5.08 12.21
C ARG A 390 -12.27 -5.83 11.69
N THR A 391 -12.96 -6.57 12.56
CA THR A 391 -14.16 -7.34 12.23
C THR A 391 -15.45 -6.63 12.62
N ARG A 392 -15.37 -5.59 13.46
CA ARG A 392 -16.54 -4.81 13.89
C ARG A 392 -16.20 -3.39 14.28
N LYS A 393 -17.13 -2.46 14.01
CA LYS A 393 -17.29 -1.21 14.75
C LYS A 393 -18.71 -1.06 15.28
N ALA A 394 -18.89 -0.52 16.49
CA ALA A 394 -20.20 -0.29 17.07
C ALA A 394 -20.21 0.96 17.96
N THR A 395 -21.18 1.86 17.72
CA THR A 395 -21.32 3.12 18.43
C THR A 395 -22.49 3.07 19.41
N TYR A 396 -22.27 3.55 20.63
CA TYR A 396 -23.23 3.57 21.74
C TYR A 396 -23.41 4.99 22.28
N GLY A 397 -24.53 5.26 22.92
CA GLY A 397 -24.72 6.50 23.67
C GLY A 397 -24.18 6.34 25.10
N ARG A 398 -23.26 7.22 25.52
CA ARG A 398 -22.57 7.11 26.83
C ARG A 398 -23.49 7.11 28.04
N HIS A 399 -24.69 7.69 27.91
CA HIS A 399 -25.65 7.87 29.00
C HIS A 399 -27.03 7.27 28.71
N THR A 400 -27.24 6.64 27.55
CA THR A 400 -28.58 6.28 27.07
C THR A 400 -28.78 4.78 26.82
N GLY A 401 -27.83 3.91 27.17
CA GLY A 401 -28.04 2.46 27.25
C GLY A 401 -26.99 1.59 26.56
N HIS A 402 -27.19 0.27 26.65
CA HIS A 402 -26.28 -0.77 26.15
C HIS A 402 -26.52 -1.20 24.70
N THR A 403 -27.52 -0.64 24.03
CA THR A 403 -27.83 -0.98 22.63
C THR A 403 -27.02 -0.10 21.69
N ALA A 404 -26.38 -0.72 20.70
CA ALA A 404 -25.65 0.01 19.66
C ALA A 404 -26.62 0.86 18.83
N ARG A 405 -26.27 2.14 18.62
CA ARG A 405 -26.96 3.07 17.71
C ARG A 405 -26.64 2.77 16.25
N SER A 406 -25.42 2.35 16.00
CA SER A 406 -24.93 1.88 14.70
C SER A 406 -23.92 0.77 14.92
N ARG A 407 -23.86 -0.15 13.97
CA ARG A 407 -22.91 -1.25 13.95
C ARG A 407 -22.57 -1.59 12.51
N THR A 408 -21.30 -1.90 12.27
CA THR A 408 -20.81 -2.44 11.00
C THR A 408 -19.94 -3.65 11.29
N ASP A 409 -20.23 -4.78 10.66
CA ASP A 409 -19.37 -5.98 10.67
C ASP A 409 -18.61 -6.08 9.34
N PHE A 410 -17.36 -6.57 9.38
CA PHE A 410 -16.48 -6.62 8.21
C PHE A 410 -16.02 -8.05 7.90
N VAL A 411 -15.91 -8.36 6.61
CA VAL A 411 -15.35 -9.61 6.08
C VAL A 411 -14.14 -9.26 5.24
N TRP A 412 -13.08 -10.06 5.35
CA TRP A 412 -11.78 -9.83 4.73
C TRP A 412 -11.40 -10.99 3.83
N GLU A 413 -10.84 -10.70 2.66
CA GLU A 413 -10.13 -11.65 1.81
C GLU A 413 -8.62 -11.46 2.06
N GLY A 414 -7.98 -12.35 2.81
CA GLY A 414 -6.62 -12.08 3.31
C GLY A 414 -6.58 -10.74 4.07
N PHE A 415 -5.80 -9.77 3.59
CA PHE A 415 -5.71 -8.43 4.18
C PHE A 415 -6.46 -7.33 3.40
N ARG A 416 -7.35 -7.72 2.47
CA ARG A 416 -8.19 -6.79 1.71
C ARG A 416 -9.64 -6.86 2.20
N LEU A 417 -10.26 -5.69 2.42
CA LEU A 417 -11.67 -5.62 2.81
C LEU A 417 -12.52 -6.20 1.67
N LEU A 418 -13.40 -7.16 1.99
CA LEU A 418 -14.24 -7.83 0.99
C LEU A 418 -15.71 -7.45 1.13
N GLN A 419 -16.24 -7.42 2.36
CA GLN A 419 -17.62 -7.03 2.60
C GLN A 419 -17.75 -6.20 3.88
N GLU A 420 -18.75 -5.32 3.89
CA GLU A 420 -19.26 -4.71 5.11
C GLU A 420 -20.75 -5.04 5.26
N ASN A 421 -21.21 -5.16 6.49
CA ASN A 421 -22.63 -5.27 6.84
C ASN A 421 -22.99 -4.14 7.79
N VAL A 422 -23.61 -3.09 7.26
CA VAL A 422 -24.03 -1.93 8.06
C VAL A 422 -25.43 -2.21 8.59
N GLN A 423 -25.61 -2.09 9.90
CA GLN A 423 -26.91 -2.28 10.56
C GLN A 423 -27.98 -1.43 9.87
N GLN A 424 -29.12 -2.05 9.55
CA GLN A 424 -30.25 -1.47 8.79
C GLN A 424 -30.03 -1.23 7.28
N GLN A 425 -28.78 -1.20 6.78
CA GLN A 425 -28.50 -1.06 5.34
C GLN A 425 -28.17 -2.41 4.68
N GLY A 426 -27.64 -3.38 5.45
CA GLY A 426 -27.31 -4.72 4.97
C GLY A 426 -25.90 -4.84 4.40
N TRP A 427 -25.69 -5.90 3.63
CA TRP A 427 -24.39 -6.26 3.05
C TRP A 427 -24.04 -5.42 1.83
N ARG A 428 -22.78 -4.99 1.79
CA ARG A 428 -22.10 -4.46 0.61
C ARG A 428 -20.86 -5.31 0.35
N THR A 429 -20.72 -5.82 -0.87
CA THR A 429 -19.55 -6.55 -1.35
C THR A 429 -18.71 -5.65 -2.23
N TYR A 430 -17.41 -5.53 -1.97
CA TYR A 430 -16.47 -4.78 -2.80
C TYR A 430 -15.76 -5.71 -3.78
N LEU A 431 -15.67 -5.26 -5.03
CA LEU A 431 -14.96 -5.96 -6.10
C LEU A 431 -13.78 -5.11 -6.51
N TYR A 432 -12.62 -5.73 -6.60
CA TYR A 432 -11.35 -5.09 -6.92
C TYR A 432 -10.76 -5.67 -8.19
N ASP A 433 -9.85 -4.93 -8.81
CA ASP A 433 -9.06 -5.43 -9.92
C ASP A 433 -8.10 -6.53 -9.43
N ALA A 434 -8.13 -7.71 -10.04
CA ALA A 434 -7.29 -8.84 -9.63
C ALA A 434 -5.78 -8.61 -9.89
N GLU A 435 -5.44 -7.72 -10.83
CA GLU A 435 -4.08 -7.32 -11.15
C GLU A 435 -3.64 -6.09 -10.34
N GLN A 436 -4.58 -5.30 -9.81
CA GLN A 436 -4.33 -4.16 -8.92
C GLN A 436 -5.21 -4.29 -7.67
N PRO A 437 -4.81 -5.12 -6.68
CA PRO A 437 -5.73 -5.61 -5.66
C PRO A 437 -6.35 -4.54 -4.77
N TYR A 438 -5.79 -3.33 -4.69
CA TYR A 438 -6.35 -2.23 -3.90
C TYR A 438 -7.08 -1.18 -4.74
N THR A 439 -7.26 -1.42 -6.04
CA THR A 439 -8.05 -0.59 -6.96
C THR A 439 -9.49 -1.14 -7.02
N PRO A 440 -10.48 -0.47 -6.43
CA PRO A 440 -11.86 -0.92 -6.49
C PRO A 440 -12.44 -0.74 -7.90
N VAL A 441 -13.26 -1.70 -8.32
CA VAL A 441 -13.91 -1.74 -9.63
C VAL A 441 -15.41 -1.51 -9.48
N ALA A 442 -16.02 -2.18 -8.51
CA ALA A 442 -17.43 -1.98 -8.17
C ALA A 442 -17.71 -2.32 -6.70
N SER A 443 -18.90 -1.96 -6.23
CA SER A 443 -19.52 -2.60 -5.07
C SER A 443 -20.93 -3.05 -5.41
N MET A 444 -21.42 -4.06 -4.68
CA MET A 444 -22.76 -4.61 -4.86
C MET A 444 -23.51 -4.62 -3.53
N THR A 445 -24.75 -4.14 -3.53
CA THR A 445 -25.68 -4.16 -2.41
C THR A 445 -26.97 -4.90 -2.78
N GLY A 446 -27.65 -5.49 -1.80
CA GLY A 446 -28.89 -6.26 -2.04
C GLY A 446 -28.63 -7.64 -2.67
N LYS A 447 -29.70 -8.39 -2.97
CA LYS A 447 -29.66 -9.74 -3.57
C LYS A 447 -30.84 -9.94 -4.53
N GLY A 448 -30.68 -10.84 -5.50
CA GLY A 448 -31.75 -11.17 -6.45
C GLY A 448 -32.24 -9.91 -7.18
N GLU A 449 -33.55 -9.63 -7.08
CA GLU A 449 -34.18 -8.47 -7.73
C GLU A 449 -33.84 -7.12 -7.10
N SER A 450 -33.43 -7.08 -5.82
CA SER A 450 -33.03 -5.84 -5.13
C SER A 450 -31.55 -5.49 -5.30
N ARG A 451 -30.82 -6.29 -6.08
CA ARG A 451 -29.39 -6.13 -6.33
C ARG A 451 -29.10 -4.82 -7.06
N GLN A 452 -28.14 -4.07 -6.55
CA GLN A 452 -27.63 -2.84 -7.14
C GLN A 452 -26.11 -2.91 -7.26
N VAL A 453 -25.58 -2.46 -8.39
CA VAL A 453 -24.14 -2.40 -8.66
C VAL A 453 -23.71 -0.94 -8.81
N TRP A 454 -22.64 -0.59 -8.10
CA TRP A 454 -22.05 0.73 -8.03
C TRP A 454 -20.63 0.67 -8.56
N TYR A 455 -20.33 1.37 -9.64
CA TYR A 455 -19.07 1.28 -10.36
C TYR A 455 -18.11 2.38 -9.95
N TYR A 456 -16.88 2.00 -9.61
CA TYR A 456 -15.84 2.91 -9.15
C TYR A 456 -15.00 3.45 -10.31
N HIS A 457 -14.79 4.76 -10.31
CA HIS A 457 -13.84 5.45 -11.19
C HIS A 457 -12.74 6.02 -10.30
N THR A 458 -11.50 5.62 -10.56
CA THR A 458 -10.36 5.91 -9.68
C THR A 458 -9.36 6.83 -10.36
N ASP A 459 -8.43 7.39 -9.59
CA ASP A 459 -7.21 7.98 -10.15
C ASP A 459 -6.12 6.92 -10.42
N VAL A 460 -4.91 7.39 -10.76
CA VAL A 460 -3.73 6.57 -11.07
C VAL A 460 -3.33 5.61 -9.95
N THR A 461 -3.65 5.94 -8.69
CA THR A 461 -3.30 5.12 -7.52
C THR A 461 -4.36 4.09 -7.17
N GLY A 462 -5.55 4.20 -7.74
CA GLY A 462 -6.72 3.41 -7.35
C GLY A 462 -7.59 4.10 -6.29
N THR A 463 -7.35 5.38 -5.97
CA THR A 463 -8.22 6.14 -5.06
C THR A 463 -9.56 6.44 -5.75
N PRO A 464 -10.72 6.11 -5.15
CA PRO A 464 -12.03 6.45 -5.71
C PRO A 464 -12.22 7.95 -5.88
N GLN A 465 -12.56 8.36 -7.09
CA GLN A 465 -12.86 9.74 -7.45
C GLN A 465 -14.37 9.90 -7.74
N GLU A 466 -14.97 8.92 -8.43
CA GLU A 466 -16.40 8.90 -8.73
C GLU A 466 -17.03 7.52 -8.52
N VAL A 467 -18.35 7.50 -8.34
CA VAL A 467 -19.17 6.29 -8.35
C VAL A 467 -20.38 6.50 -9.25
N THR A 468 -20.63 5.55 -10.15
CA THR A 468 -21.80 5.54 -11.03
C THR A 468 -22.72 4.34 -10.74
N ALA A 469 -24.02 4.52 -10.91
CA ALA A 469 -24.98 3.42 -10.97
C ALA A 469 -24.81 2.60 -12.27
N ALA A 470 -25.49 1.46 -12.36
CA ALA A 470 -25.40 0.56 -13.52
C ALA A 470 -25.88 1.19 -14.84
N ASP A 471 -26.75 2.20 -14.80
CA ASP A 471 -27.19 2.97 -15.98
C ASP A 471 -26.24 4.10 -16.37
N GLY A 472 -25.13 4.27 -15.63
CA GLY A 472 -24.15 5.34 -15.85
C GLY A 472 -24.44 6.63 -15.09
N THR A 473 -25.51 6.70 -14.31
CA THR A 473 -25.82 7.87 -13.47
C THR A 473 -24.72 8.09 -12.43
N LEU A 474 -24.11 9.28 -12.40
CA LEU A 474 -23.15 9.68 -11.37
C LEU A 474 -23.86 9.84 -10.02
N VAL A 475 -23.57 8.96 -9.05
CA VAL A 475 -24.19 8.98 -7.72
C VAL A 475 -23.31 9.60 -6.65
N TRP A 476 -21.99 9.56 -6.83
CA TRP A 476 -21.04 10.22 -5.93
C TRP A 476 -19.81 10.70 -6.69
N ALA A 477 -19.25 11.83 -6.26
CA ALA A 477 -17.94 12.31 -6.67
C ALA A 477 -17.31 13.07 -5.49
N GLY A 478 -16.08 12.71 -5.12
CA GLY A 478 -15.38 13.32 -3.98
C GLY A 478 -14.39 14.40 -4.41
N TYR A 479 -14.20 15.42 -3.59
CA TYR A 479 -13.13 16.41 -3.74
C TYR A 479 -11.94 16.00 -2.85
N ILE A 480 -11.03 15.20 -3.42
CA ILE A 480 -9.92 14.59 -2.68
C ILE A 480 -8.69 15.52 -2.66
N ARG A 481 -8.20 15.83 -1.47
CA ARG A 481 -6.96 16.59 -1.23
C ARG A 481 -5.72 15.71 -1.37
N GLY A 482 -4.54 16.33 -1.41
CA GLY A 482 -3.27 15.65 -1.72
C GLY A 482 -2.97 14.43 -0.86
N PHE A 483 -3.39 14.45 0.40
CA PHE A 483 -3.19 13.36 1.36
C PHE A 483 -4.48 12.58 1.69
N GLY A 484 -5.44 12.57 0.76
CA GLY A 484 -6.60 11.65 0.82
C GLY A 484 -7.79 12.14 1.64
N GLU A 485 -7.75 13.35 2.21
CA GLU A 485 -8.94 13.98 2.82
C GLU A 485 -9.99 14.26 1.73
N ASN A 486 -11.22 13.78 1.93
CA ASN A 486 -12.35 14.19 1.09
C ASN A 486 -12.96 15.48 1.67
N ALA A 487 -12.69 16.62 1.04
CA ALA A 487 -13.12 17.92 1.56
C ALA A 487 -14.61 18.21 1.28
N ALA A 488 -15.18 17.62 0.23
CA ALA A 488 -16.57 17.81 -0.14
C ALA A 488 -17.05 16.72 -1.10
N ASP A 489 -18.35 16.43 -1.08
CA ASP A 489 -19.02 15.65 -2.13
C ASP A 489 -19.61 16.62 -3.16
N ILE A 490 -19.43 16.33 -4.46
CA ILE A 490 -19.81 17.21 -5.58
C ILE A 490 -21.13 16.76 -6.26
N SER A 491 -21.71 15.63 -5.84
CA SER A 491 -22.86 15.03 -6.52
C SER A 491 -24.20 15.73 -6.23
N ASN A 492 -24.99 15.96 -7.29
CA ASN A 492 -26.32 16.57 -7.26
C ASN A 492 -27.43 15.64 -7.80
N SER A 493 -27.21 14.33 -7.90
CA SER A 493 -28.18 13.37 -8.48
C SER A 493 -29.41 13.10 -7.61
N GLY A 494 -29.46 13.66 -6.39
CA GLY A 494 -30.51 13.39 -5.40
C GLY A 494 -30.41 12.02 -4.73
N ALA A 495 -29.54 11.13 -5.23
CA ALA A 495 -29.21 9.86 -4.62
C ALA A 495 -28.06 10.05 -3.62
N TYR A 496 -28.29 9.72 -2.35
CA TYR A 496 -27.23 9.65 -1.35
C TYR A 496 -26.49 8.32 -1.48
N PHE A 497 -25.19 8.37 -1.79
CA PHE A 497 -24.31 7.21 -1.78
C PHE A 497 -23.19 7.42 -0.76
N HIS A 498 -23.16 6.61 0.29
CA HIS A 498 -22.06 6.62 1.26
C HIS A 498 -20.87 5.86 0.69
N GLN A 499 -19.79 6.60 0.43
CA GLN A 499 -18.54 6.09 -0.09
C GLN A 499 -17.47 6.06 1.01
N PRO A 500 -17.15 4.90 1.62
CA PRO A 500 -16.19 4.83 2.71
C PRO A 500 -14.75 4.54 2.27
N LEU A 501 -14.50 3.97 1.09
CA LEU A 501 -13.11 3.71 0.65
C LEU A 501 -12.39 5.04 0.36
N ARG A 502 -11.11 5.12 0.74
CA ARG A 502 -10.25 6.30 0.60
C ARG A 502 -9.01 5.95 -0.23
N LEU A 503 -7.81 6.39 0.16
CA LEU A 503 -6.57 5.93 -0.45
C LEU A 503 -6.51 4.37 -0.43
N PRO A 504 -5.75 3.73 -1.31
CA PRO A 504 -5.73 2.27 -1.42
C PRO A 504 -5.49 1.58 -0.06
N GLY A 505 -6.42 0.72 0.34
CA GLY A 505 -6.43 0.01 1.63
C GLY A 505 -7.17 0.72 2.78
N GLN A 506 -7.59 1.96 2.60
CA GLN A 506 -8.22 2.77 3.65
C GLN A 506 -9.75 2.72 3.65
N TYR A 507 -10.32 2.71 4.85
CA TYR A 507 -11.76 2.83 5.12
C TYR A 507 -12.07 4.01 6.04
N PHE A 508 -12.96 4.90 5.63
CA PHE A 508 -13.37 6.09 6.40
C PHE A 508 -14.35 5.75 7.52
N ASP A 509 -14.02 6.18 8.73
CA ASP A 509 -14.90 6.09 9.89
C ASP A 509 -15.57 7.43 10.17
N ASP A 510 -16.84 7.58 9.78
CA ASP A 510 -17.62 8.82 9.99
C ASP A 510 -17.59 9.28 11.45
N GLU A 511 -17.60 8.33 12.38
CA GLU A 511 -17.69 8.61 13.82
C GLU A 511 -16.39 9.18 14.42
N THR A 512 -15.26 9.06 13.72
CA THR A 512 -13.97 9.61 14.19
C THR A 512 -13.34 10.61 13.22
N GLY A 513 -13.69 10.53 11.94
CA GLY A 513 -13.00 11.19 10.85
C GLY A 513 -11.62 10.59 10.54
N LEU A 514 -11.23 9.49 11.19
CA LEU A 514 -10.00 8.76 10.87
C LEU A 514 -10.26 7.77 9.74
N HIS A 515 -9.19 7.41 9.03
CA HIS A 515 -9.21 6.33 8.07
C HIS A 515 -8.59 5.10 8.73
N TYR A 516 -9.36 4.02 8.87
CA TYR A 516 -8.82 2.72 9.23
C TYR A 516 -7.93 2.21 8.09
N ASN A 517 -6.68 1.91 8.41
CA ASN A 517 -5.68 1.43 7.46
C ASN A 517 -5.02 0.15 8.01
N LEU A 518 -5.83 -0.90 8.11
CA LEU A 518 -5.50 -2.24 8.60
C LEU A 518 -4.78 -2.30 9.97
N PHE A 519 -3.46 -2.13 10.00
CA PHE A 519 -2.67 -2.18 11.25
C PHE A 519 -2.53 -0.82 11.94
N ARG A 520 -2.89 0.28 11.25
CA ARG A 520 -2.85 1.64 11.82
C ARG A 520 -4.12 2.43 11.50
N TYR A 521 -4.25 3.59 12.14
CA TYR A 521 -5.27 4.59 11.82
C TYR A 521 -4.59 5.84 11.29
N TYR A 522 -5.21 6.46 10.29
CA TYR A 522 -4.68 7.58 9.54
C TYR A 522 -5.55 8.82 9.76
N ALA A 523 -4.90 9.94 10.06
CA ALA A 523 -5.53 11.26 10.18
C ALA A 523 -5.35 12.01 8.85
N PRO A 524 -6.38 12.04 7.98
CA PRO A 524 -6.25 12.60 6.63
C PRO A 524 -5.99 14.09 6.62
N GLU A 525 -6.46 14.83 7.63
CA GLU A 525 -6.28 16.28 7.71
C GLU A 525 -4.82 16.69 7.97
N CYS A 526 -3.95 15.74 8.35
CA CYS A 526 -2.53 15.97 8.61
C CYS A 526 -1.61 15.02 7.83
N GLY A 527 -2.19 14.25 6.92
CA GLY A 527 -1.44 13.35 6.04
C GLY A 527 -0.61 12.27 6.73
N ARG A 528 -1.00 11.78 7.91
CA ARG A 528 -0.14 10.87 8.71
C ARG A 528 -0.89 9.85 9.57
N PHE A 529 -0.18 8.82 10.01
CA PHE A 529 -0.69 7.86 11.01
C PHE A 529 -0.72 8.45 12.42
N VAL A 530 -1.65 7.94 13.24
CA VAL A 530 -1.86 8.38 14.63
C VAL A 530 -1.17 7.50 15.67
N SER A 531 -0.41 6.50 15.23
CA SER A 531 0.42 5.62 16.05
C SER A 531 1.74 5.34 15.33
N GLN A 532 2.77 4.96 16.08
CA GLN A 532 4.05 4.55 15.51
C GLN A 532 3.91 3.25 14.74
N ASP A 533 4.71 3.12 13.67
CA ASP A 533 4.81 1.91 12.87
C ASP A 533 5.17 0.69 13.75
N PRO A 534 4.32 -0.34 13.80
CA PRO A 534 4.58 -1.52 14.61
C PRO A 534 5.77 -2.35 14.09
N ILE A 535 6.14 -2.23 12.81
CA ILE A 535 7.36 -2.87 12.25
C ILE A 535 8.61 -1.99 12.38
N GLY A 536 8.49 -0.82 13.02
CA GLY A 536 9.62 0.06 13.33
C GLY A 536 10.30 0.61 12.08
N LEU A 537 11.63 0.62 12.07
CA LEU A 537 12.43 1.18 10.98
C LEU A 537 12.29 0.46 9.64
N ASN A 538 11.73 -0.76 9.61
CA ASN A 538 11.38 -1.41 8.34
C ASN A 538 10.25 -0.67 7.60
N GLY A 539 9.42 0.09 8.32
CA GLY A 539 8.39 1.00 7.78
C GLY A 539 8.90 2.39 7.40
N GLY A 540 10.18 2.68 7.68
CA GLY A 540 10.82 3.99 7.45
C GLY A 540 11.29 4.68 8.72
N ILE A 541 12.15 5.70 8.58
CA ILE A 541 12.76 6.43 9.72
C ILE A 541 11.76 7.31 10.49
N ASN A 542 10.70 7.76 9.83
CA ASN A 542 9.59 8.49 10.43
C ASN A 542 8.40 7.54 10.66
N LEU A 543 8.28 7.02 11.88
CA LEU A 543 7.31 5.98 12.23
C LEU A 543 5.83 6.38 12.12
N TYR A 544 5.53 7.62 11.79
CA TYR A 544 4.15 8.13 11.63
C TYR A 544 3.83 8.50 10.18
N GLN A 545 4.81 8.47 9.28
CA GLN A 545 4.63 8.87 7.88
C GLN A 545 3.75 7.84 7.14
N TYR A 546 2.87 8.33 6.26
CA TYR A 546 2.13 7.48 5.33
C TYR A 546 3.00 7.12 4.11
N ALA A 547 3.31 8.13 3.29
CA ALA A 547 4.22 8.02 2.15
C ALA A 547 4.76 9.41 1.79
N PRO A 548 5.90 9.50 1.09
CA PRO A 548 6.43 10.78 0.58
C PRO A 548 5.50 11.45 -0.44
N ASN A 549 4.85 10.65 -1.30
CA ASN A 549 4.00 11.14 -2.37
C ASN A 549 2.76 10.24 -2.57
N PRO A 550 1.57 10.64 -2.09
CA PRO A 550 0.34 9.85 -2.21
C PRO A 550 -0.17 9.63 -3.64
N LEU A 551 0.41 10.28 -4.65
CA LEU A 551 0.05 10.14 -6.07
C LEU A 551 0.85 9.06 -6.80
N SER A 552 1.96 8.59 -6.20
CA SER A 552 2.81 7.53 -6.76
C SER A 552 3.16 6.44 -5.74
N TRP A 553 2.68 6.57 -4.50
CA TRP A 553 2.90 5.61 -3.42
C TRP A 553 1.59 5.24 -2.71
N ILE A 554 1.54 4.00 -2.22
CA ILE A 554 0.41 3.46 -1.47
C ILE A 554 0.92 2.73 -0.23
N ASP A 555 0.18 2.79 0.88
CA ASP A 555 0.39 1.92 2.06
C ASP A 555 -0.91 1.20 2.42
N PRO A 556 -1.25 0.08 1.75
CA PRO A 556 -2.53 -0.58 1.95
C PRO A 556 -2.70 -1.25 3.31
N TRP A 557 -1.60 -1.48 4.03
CA TRP A 557 -1.60 -2.19 5.32
C TRP A 557 -1.38 -1.26 6.50
N GLY A 558 -0.97 -0.02 6.25
CA GLY A 558 -0.49 0.85 7.30
C GLY A 558 0.77 0.28 7.95
N LEU A 559 1.69 -0.29 7.18
CA LEU A 559 2.96 -0.83 7.69
C LEU A 559 4.15 -0.37 6.87
N ILE A 560 3.98 -0.23 5.55
CA ILE A 560 5.11 -0.05 4.66
C ILE A 560 4.62 0.55 3.33
N GLY A 561 4.85 1.85 3.14
CA GLY A 561 4.40 2.57 1.95
C GLY A 561 5.29 2.29 0.76
N LYS A 562 4.75 1.75 -0.34
CA LYS A 562 5.51 1.32 -1.51
C LYS A 562 5.19 2.15 -2.75
N PRO A 563 6.13 2.30 -3.71
CA PRO A 563 5.84 2.85 -5.02
C PRO A 563 4.78 2.02 -5.75
N LEU A 564 3.96 2.68 -6.57
CA LEU A 564 2.85 2.07 -7.31
C LEU A 564 3.30 0.89 -8.19
N ASN A 565 4.45 1.02 -8.86
CA ASN A 565 4.95 0.05 -9.84
C ASN A 565 5.74 -1.13 -9.25
N SER A 566 6.03 -1.08 -7.94
CA SER A 566 6.73 -2.16 -7.24
C SER A 566 5.85 -3.41 -7.06
N PRO A 567 6.44 -4.60 -6.85
CA PRO A 567 5.69 -5.82 -6.58
C PRO A 567 4.64 -5.66 -5.48
N LEU A 568 3.61 -6.49 -5.54
CA LEU A 568 2.64 -6.57 -4.45
C LEU A 568 3.27 -7.32 -3.27
N THR A 569 3.25 -6.68 -2.10
CA THR A 569 3.93 -7.14 -0.88
C THR A 569 3.44 -8.52 -0.44
N ASP A 570 2.12 -8.75 -0.42
CA ASP A 570 1.51 -10.07 -0.13
C ASP A 570 2.01 -11.15 -1.07
N LYS A 571 1.84 -10.95 -2.39
CA LYS A 571 2.23 -11.93 -3.39
C LYS A 571 3.71 -12.28 -3.32
N TRP A 572 4.54 -11.35 -2.85
CA TRP A 572 5.97 -11.57 -2.67
C TRP A 572 6.27 -12.38 -1.41
N LEU A 573 5.66 -12.02 -0.29
CA LEU A 573 5.80 -12.74 0.97
C LEU A 573 5.28 -14.18 0.85
N ASP A 574 4.18 -14.40 0.12
CA ASP A 574 3.61 -15.73 -0.16
C ASP A 574 4.58 -16.64 -0.93
N LYS A 575 5.48 -16.06 -1.73
CA LYS A 575 6.55 -16.80 -2.44
C LYS A 575 7.73 -17.15 -1.53
N GLY A 576 7.67 -16.82 -0.24
CA GLY A 576 8.75 -17.02 0.73
C GLY A 576 9.87 -15.98 0.61
N GLY A 577 9.60 -14.84 -0.03
CA GLY A 577 10.55 -13.74 -0.14
C GLY A 577 10.57 -12.83 1.10
N SER A 578 11.56 -11.92 1.15
CA SER A 578 11.63 -10.84 2.13
C SER A 578 11.70 -9.49 1.43
N ILE A 579 11.30 -8.43 2.15
CA ILE A 579 11.18 -7.08 1.60
C ILE A 579 11.64 -6.08 2.66
N TRP A 580 12.38 -5.06 2.25
CA TRP A 580 12.76 -3.96 3.11
C TRP A 580 13.00 -2.69 2.28
N GLN A 581 13.09 -1.56 2.96
CA GLN A 581 13.48 -0.31 2.35
C GLN A 581 14.97 -0.08 2.55
N GLU A 582 15.65 0.44 1.52
CA GLU A 582 17.00 0.94 1.68
C GLU A 582 17.02 2.17 2.57
N ILE A 583 18.25 2.52 2.92
CA ILE A 583 18.58 3.52 3.91
C ILE A 583 18.15 4.93 3.49
N ASP A 584 17.92 5.17 2.19
CA ASP A 584 17.39 6.40 1.62
C ASP A 584 15.88 6.63 1.93
N GLY A 585 15.18 5.60 2.40
CA GLY A 585 13.74 5.66 2.64
C GLY A 585 12.91 5.79 1.36
N GLN A 586 13.48 5.44 0.20
CA GLN A 586 12.82 5.56 -1.11
C GLN A 586 13.00 4.31 -1.98
N THR A 587 14.15 3.64 -1.89
CA THR A 587 14.43 2.45 -2.69
C THR A 587 13.94 1.20 -1.98
N TRP A 588 13.12 0.42 -2.66
CA TRP A 588 12.60 -0.84 -2.15
C TRP A 588 13.46 -2.02 -2.58
N VAL A 589 13.64 -2.98 -1.69
CA VAL A 589 14.47 -4.16 -1.95
C VAL A 589 13.65 -5.40 -1.72
N TYR A 590 13.64 -6.26 -2.72
CA TYR A 590 12.96 -7.54 -2.71
C TYR A 590 14.01 -8.64 -2.78
N GLN A 591 13.89 -9.61 -1.88
CA GLN A 591 14.70 -10.82 -1.90
C GLN A 591 13.83 -12.05 -2.08
N ASP A 592 14.24 -12.95 -2.98
CA ASP A 592 13.53 -14.21 -3.18
C ASP A 592 13.95 -15.27 -2.13
N LYS A 593 13.22 -16.38 -2.08
CA LYS A 593 13.52 -17.50 -1.15
C LYS A 593 14.90 -18.16 -1.33
N TYR A 594 15.61 -17.83 -2.39
CA TYR A 594 16.94 -18.35 -2.70
C TYR A 594 18.06 -17.35 -2.37
N GLY A 595 17.69 -16.18 -1.83
CA GLY A 595 18.63 -15.14 -1.41
C GLY A 595 18.99 -14.12 -2.50
N ASN A 596 18.41 -14.20 -3.69
CA ASN A 596 18.63 -13.21 -4.76
C ASN A 596 17.94 -11.89 -4.40
N VAL A 597 18.54 -10.76 -4.72
CA VAL A 597 18.12 -9.42 -4.30
C VAL A 597 17.98 -8.48 -5.50
N VAL A 598 16.80 -7.92 -5.72
CA VAL A 598 16.54 -6.90 -6.73
C VAL A 598 16.01 -5.63 -6.07
N ARG A 599 16.56 -4.49 -6.46
CA ARG A 599 16.15 -3.15 -6.00
C ARG A 599 15.08 -2.60 -6.93
N TYR A 600 14.21 -1.75 -6.39
CA TYR A 600 13.13 -1.10 -7.11
C TYR A 600 13.20 0.42 -6.95
N PRO A 601 14.27 1.09 -7.43
CA PRO A 601 14.31 2.55 -7.49
C PRO A 601 13.13 3.04 -8.34
N ASP A 602 12.39 4.03 -7.83
CA ASP A 602 11.20 4.60 -8.48
C ASP A 602 10.12 3.55 -8.86
N GLY A 603 10.15 2.37 -8.23
CA GLY A 603 9.22 1.28 -8.48
C GLY A 603 9.57 0.34 -9.63
N TYR A 604 10.74 0.44 -10.26
CA TYR A 604 11.18 -0.42 -11.38
C TYR A 604 12.37 -1.30 -10.99
N PRO A 605 12.43 -2.58 -11.45
CA PRO A 605 13.52 -3.48 -11.06
C PRO A 605 14.89 -3.00 -11.58
N ASP A 606 15.90 -3.07 -10.73
CA ASP A 606 17.31 -2.93 -11.10
C ASP A 606 17.95 -4.32 -11.18
N PHE A 607 18.07 -4.84 -12.40
CA PHE A 607 18.72 -6.12 -12.67
C PHE A 607 20.23 -6.01 -12.91
N SER A 608 20.84 -4.82 -12.77
CA SER A 608 22.28 -4.62 -12.97
C SER A 608 23.18 -5.62 -12.21
N PRO A 609 22.86 -6.07 -10.98
CA PRO A 609 23.66 -7.09 -10.28
C PRO A 609 23.72 -8.46 -10.96
N TYR A 610 22.74 -8.77 -11.82
CA TYR A 610 22.60 -10.05 -12.53
C TYR A 610 22.88 -9.93 -14.04
N GLU A 611 23.28 -8.74 -14.49
CA GLU A 611 23.49 -8.46 -15.90
C GLU A 611 24.66 -9.27 -16.46
N VAL A 612 24.37 -10.06 -17.50
CA VAL A 612 25.39 -10.76 -18.28
C VAL A 612 26.06 -9.78 -19.24
N GLN A 613 25.26 -8.96 -19.91
CA GLN A 613 25.66 -7.85 -20.77
C GLN A 613 24.45 -6.93 -20.99
N HIS A 614 24.71 -5.69 -21.42
CA HIS A 614 23.66 -4.83 -21.95
C HIS A 614 24.06 -4.23 -23.29
N VAL A 615 23.06 -3.76 -24.01
CA VAL A 615 23.20 -3.05 -25.27
C VAL A 615 22.17 -1.93 -25.34
N ASP A 616 22.59 -0.79 -25.86
CA ASP A 616 21.65 0.25 -26.26
C ASP A 616 21.13 -0.10 -27.65
N VAL A 617 19.81 -0.25 -27.73
CA VAL A 617 19.07 -0.48 -28.97
C VAL A 617 18.21 0.77 -29.17
N PRO A 618 18.64 1.72 -30.02
CA PRO A 618 17.97 3.01 -30.16
C PRO A 618 16.53 2.94 -30.67
N ASP A 619 16.14 1.81 -31.26
CA ASP A 619 14.86 1.60 -31.94
C ASP A 619 14.09 0.37 -31.41
N LEU A 620 14.08 0.17 -30.09
CA LEU A 620 13.29 -0.89 -29.48
C LEU A 620 11.80 -0.73 -29.83
N LYS A 621 11.15 -1.84 -30.20
CA LYS A 621 9.76 -1.90 -30.69
C LYS A 621 8.92 -2.95 -29.97
N GLU A 622 9.43 -3.42 -28.84
CA GLU A 622 8.83 -4.43 -27.96
C GLU A 622 8.54 -5.75 -28.66
N ASN A 623 9.32 -6.04 -29.69
CA ASN A 623 9.15 -7.23 -30.48
C ASN A 623 10.15 -8.28 -29.99
N HIS A 624 9.72 -9.18 -29.12
CA HIS A 624 10.58 -10.23 -28.56
C HIS A 624 11.03 -11.29 -29.60
N ARG A 625 10.75 -11.09 -30.90
CA ARG A 625 11.21 -11.97 -31.97
C ARG A 625 12.74 -11.92 -32.11
N LEU A 626 13.29 -13.06 -32.52
CA LEU A 626 14.73 -13.23 -32.76
C LEU A 626 15.19 -12.82 -34.15
N GLY A 627 14.25 -12.49 -35.05
CA GLY A 627 14.57 -11.98 -36.37
C GLY A 627 15.17 -10.56 -36.32
N PRO A 628 15.73 -10.06 -37.43
CA PRO A 628 16.40 -8.75 -37.50
C PRO A 628 15.50 -7.56 -37.14
N SER A 629 14.17 -7.73 -37.23
CA SER A 629 13.16 -6.72 -36.88
C SER A 629 12.65 -6.83 -35.44
N GLY A 630 13.10 -7.84 -34.69
CA GLY A 630 12.76 -8.00 -33.28
C GLY A 630 13.88 -7.54 -32.37
N ASP A 631 13.49 -6.96 -31.24
CA ASP A 631 14.37 -6.39 -30.22
C ASP A 631 15.38 -7.41 -29.71
N PHE A 632 14.96 -8.66 -29.50
CA PHE A 632 15.86 -9.73 -29.06
C PHE A 632 16.90 -10.04 -30.15
N GLY A 633 16.48 -10.03 -31.42
CA GLY A 633 17.38 -10.17 -32.56
C GLY A 633 18.37 -9.01 -32.69
N LYS A 634 17.90 -7.77 -32.52
CA LYS A 634 18.74 -6.56 -32.52
C LYS A 634 19.74 -6.55 -31.37
N ALA A 635 19.28 -6.89 -30.18
CA ALA A 635 20.12 -6.97 -29.00
C ALA A 635 21.19 -8.05 -29.19
N ASN A 636 20.83 -9.24 -29.69
CA ASN A 636 21.78 -10.30 -30.04
C ASN A 636 22.82 -9.85 -31.08
N ALA A 637 22.44 -9.01 -32.05
CA ALA A 637 23.36 -8.51 -33.08
C ALA A 637 24.35 -7.47 -32.54
N LEU A 638 23.96 -6.69 -31.53
CA LEU A 638 24.78 -5.65 -30.91
C LEU A 638 25.57 -6.15 -29.69
N ALA A 639 25.23 -7.34 -29.20
CA ALA A 639 25.76 -7.92 -27.97
C ALA A 639 27.29 -8.14 -28.03
N PRO A 640 28.08 -7.50 -27.15
CA PRO A 640 29.53 -7.60 -27.18
C PRO A 640 30.05 -9.00 -26.85
N LYS A 641 29.27 -9.80 -26.12
CA LYS A 641 29.61 -11.19 -25.75
C LYS A 641 28.95 -12.24 -26.67
N GLY A 642 28.36 -11.81 -27.79
CA GLY A 642 27.58 -12.66 -28.67
C GLY A 642 26.12 -12.79 -28.26
N ALA A 643 25.35 -13.51 -29.07
CA ALA A 643 23.91 -13.69 -28.85
C ALA A 643 23.60 -14.36 -27.50
N ALA A 644 22.52 -13.93 -26.86
CA ALA A 644 22.07 -14.49 -25.60
C ALA A 644 21.73 -15.98 -25.72
N ASP A 645 22.12 -16.77 -24.72
CA ASP A 645 21.66 -18.15 -24.59
C ASP A 645 20.23 -18.16 -24.03
N LEU A 646 19.25 -18.19 -24.94
CA LEU A 646 17.84 -18.10 -24.59
C LEU A 646 17.26 -19.37 -23.98
N GLU A 647 18.04 -20.41 -23.71
CA GLU A 647 17.59 -21.49 -22.84
C GLU A 647 17.62 -21.05 -21.37
N VAL A 648 18.64 -20.28 -20.98
CA VAL A 648 18.91 -19.90 -19.58
C VAL A 648 18.75 -18.40 -19.30
N ASN A 649 18.93 -17.53 -20.30
CA ASN A 649 18.85 -16.08 -20.19
C ASN A 649 17.68 -15.51 -21.00
N THR A 650 17.32 -14.26 -20.71
CA THR A 650 16.38 -13.47 -21.48
C THR A 650 16.89 -12.04 -21.58
N TRP A 651 16.48 -11.35 -22.64
CA TRP A 651 16.62 -9.92 -22.65
C TRP A 651 15.51 -9.28 -21.82
N HIS A 652 15.91 -8.33 -20.97
CA HIS A 652 15.07 -7.43 -20.21
C HIS A 652 15.16 -6.04 -20.81
N HIS A 653 14.01 -5.47 -21.13
CA HIS A 653 13.91 -4.07 -21.52
C HIS A 653 14.05 -3.17 -20.28
N HIS A 654 15.03 -2.27 -20.25
CA HIS A 654 15.23 -1.37 -19.12
C HIS A 654 14.25 -0.19 -19.18
N GLN A 655 13.86 0.37 -18.02
CA GLN A 655 12.85 1.44 -17.92
C GLN A 655 13.22 2.75 -18.65
N ASN A 656 14.49 2.93 -19.02
CA ASN A 656 14.94 4.09 -19.82
C ASN A 656 14.50 4.04 -21.30
N GLY A 657 13.92 2.93 -21.73
CA GLY A 657 13.37 2.77 -23.06
C GLY A 657 14.37 2.59 -24.21
N VAL A 658 15.67 2.45 -23.91
CA VAL A 658 16.72 2.30 -24.93
C VAL A 658 17.70 1.16 -24.64
N THR A 659 17.81 0.74 -23.39
CA THR A 659 18.76 -0.30 -22.98
C THR A 659 18.07 -1.65 -22.87
N MET A 660 18.72 -2.69 -23.39
CA MET A 660 18.38 -4.09 -23.21
C MET A 660 19.45 -4.76 -22.36
N GLN A 661 19.04 -5.44 -21.29
CA GLN A 661 19.93 -6.17 -20.38
C GLN A 661 19.71 -7.67 -20.56
N GLU A 662 20.75 -8.44 -20.86
CA GLU A 662 20.69 -9.90 -20.81
C GLU A 662 20.80 -10.33 -19.35
N VAL A 663 19.78 -11.05 -18.87
CA VAL A 663 19.66 -11.48 -17.47
C VAL A 663 19.21 -12.94 -17.40
N PRO A 664 19.55 -13.69 -16.33
CA PRO A 664 19.04 -15.04 -16.11
C PRO A 664 17.50 -15.09 -16.06
N LYS A 665 16.88 -16.04 -16.77
CA LYS A 665 15.42 -16.20 -16.84
C LYS A 665 14.79 -16.49 -15.49
N ASP A 666 15.47 -17.28 -14.68
CA ASP A 666 15.01 -17.64 -13.34
C ASP A 666 14.93 -16.40 -12.45
N ILE A 667 15.91 -15.50 -12.49
CA ILE A 667 15.86 -14.19 -11.82
C ILE A 667 14.73 -13.35 -12.43
N HIS A 668 14.75 -13.10 -13.73
CA HIS A 668 13.78 -12.23 -14.40
C HIS A 668 12.32 -12.63 -14.17
N SER A 669 12.01 -13.94 -14.18
CA SER A 669 10.65 -14.46 -13.97
C SER A 669 10.19 -14.45 -12.51
N ARG A 670 11.12 -14.50 -11.55
CA ARG A 670 10.79 -14.45 -10.12
C ARG A 670 10.42 -13.05 -9.66
N PHE A 671 11.12 -12.03 -10.15
CA PHE A 671 10.94 -10.63 -9.78
C PHE A 671 9.89 -9.97 -10.65
N THR A 672 8.71 -9.69 -10.08
CA THR A 672 7.61 -9.01 -10.79
C THR A 672 8.08 -7.64 -11.29
N HIS A 673 7.82 -7.32 -12.54
CA HIS A 673 8.18 -6.02 -13.10
C HIS A 673 7.10 -5.54 -14.07
N ARG A 674 6.74 -4.27 -13.94
CA ARG A 674 6.00 -3.47 -14.92
C ARG A 674 6.98 -2.41 -15.44
N GLY A 675 6.89 -1.93 -16.68
CA GLY A 675 7.64 -0.73 -17.08
C GLY A 675 8.59 -0.88 -18.24
N GLY A 676 9.51 -1.84 -18.19
CA GLY A 676 10.63 -1.91 -19.14
C GLY A 676 10.20 -1.90 -20.61
N VAL A 677 9.33 -2.85 -20.94
CA VAL A 677 8.70 -2.95 -22.27
C VAL A 677 7.76 -1.76 -22.47
N SER A 678 6.95 -1.37 -21.48
CA SER A 678 5.93 -0.32 -21.65
C SER A 678 6.44 1.10 -21.88
N ASN A 679 7.70 1.39 -21.53
CA ASN A 679 8.33 2.70 -21.71
C ASN A 679 9.01 2.84 -23.09
N ILE A 680 9.05 1.76 -23.89
CA ILE A 680 9.80 1.70 -25.14
C ILE A 680 8.99 2.15 -26.35
N ARG A 681 7.68 1.85 -26.38
CA ARG A 681 6.79 2.03 -27.55
C ARG A 681 6.70 3.42 -28.17
N ASN A 682 7.43 4.37 -27.62
CA ASN A 682 7.02 5.73 -27.46
C ASN A 682 8.18 6.72 -27.64
N LYS A 683 9.40 6.19 -27.83
CA LYS A 683 10.51 6.94 -28.44
C LYS A 683 10.59 6.73 -29.96
N CYS A 684 9.66 5.98 -30.54
CA CYS A 684 9.65 5.58 -31.96
C CYS A 684 8.57 6.26 -32.83
N LEU A 685 8.06 7.44 -32.43
CA LEU A 685 7.29 8.33 -33.32
C LEU A 685 7.92 9.72 -33.42
#